data_AF-A0A6M3XQV9-F1
#
_entry.id   AF-A0A6M3XQV9-F1
#
_cell.length_a   1.000
_cell.length_b   1.000
_cell.length_c   1.000
_cell.angle_alpha   90.00
_cell.angle_beta   90.00
_cell.angle_gamma   90.00
#
_symmetry.space_group_name_H-M   'P 1'
#
loop_
_entity.id
_entity.type
_entity.pdbx_description
1 polymer ?
#
loop_
_entity_poly.entity_id
_entity_poly.type
_entity_poly.pdbx_seq_one_letter_code
_entity_poly.pdbx_strand_id
1 'polypeptide(L)'
;MKGFFFPPPKEAPKKPSQRKPQARSSVVRPAPKPLTPKEACAACGLYKGPNGPIQSPGMKGSGEGRLKILIIGEAPGSNEDARGTQFVGGAGQILRGHLNKLGLDLDRDFWKMNAVNCWPRTTKGTNRTPTDSEIKYCHYKVMEAIATIKPKAIWLLGGKALQSYLLTKPGATKTNISTYRGWAIPDKDLGAIVCPMFHPSYLQRDSKNVALDNLFHNDLKNALESSTKPKPSYKVNDDLIACLTMAGDIESMLKQIIADKQPTAFDYEATGIKPEHKDHKILCASVCNELNKAYSFPILDEIIPIWKKFLADKNIPKIAHNAKFEKRWSVVKCDTDPQGWFWDSMIAAHILDSRKKITGLKTQVFLRYGVWGYSDSVSSYIGAAPADKEEFGGNAFNRLTDCPQDEMLLYCGYDSLFTYRLAMDQRKEMLAQAKTVKDGERTFLDAHHLFLQGALAMGDAEVAGIRVDVDYYAQKETELTDRISVLSEEIQNTNPAKLWREAKGQDINPGSNPQLSELLFTMMGIKPAKETAKGNASTDEESLTAVSSNKKAKLFLSKILEMRKLHKIKGTYLKGFSREQVDGFMHPSFNLHLPTTYRSCVAEGSLILVCRDFENKPRGVPIEEVKKEDLVYCFDNNLKPAIRKVLWAGKTGHRKVIRLYYSSKGGHKGGFLDVTPEHKIRLIDGSYVMAKDLDGADFRKPGESKRLPKVRVLSCSRNRDKLNFSGFVANGEGILEHRFIYNNLVSIIGDKDIIHHINGNHLDHGVSNLAIMSLREHSSYHNKNVSMGIKTARIEALNNNRHKIKYKYGKDNPNSLNL
;
A
#
# COMPACT_ATOMS: atom_id res chain seq x y z
N MET A 1 -73.13 20.86 -34.08
CA MET A 1 -73.35 21.28 -32.67
C MET A 1 -72.00 21.61 -32.05
N LYS A 2 -71.93 22.75 -31.35
CA LYS A 2 -70.91 23.27 -30.39
C LYS A 2 -69.81 22.25 -29.98
N GLY A 3 -68.51 22.51 -29.98
CA GLY A 3 -67.74 23.73 -29.73
C GLY A 3 -67.08 23.66 -28.34
N PHE A 4 -65.75 23.61 -28.26
CA PHE A 4 -64.92 24.38 -27.31
C PHE A 4 -63.42 24.34 -27.71
N PHE A 5 -62.79 25.49 -27.52
CA PHE A 5 -61.48 25.98 -27.98
C PHE A 5 -60.24 25.33 -27.33
N PHE A 6 -59.14 25.25 -28.09
CA PHE A 6 -57.78 25.50 -27.61
C PHE A 6 -57.02 26.41 -28.61
N PRO A 7 -56.17 27.34 -28.14
CA PRO A 7 -55.54 28.37 -28.97
C PRO A 7 -54.36 27.83 -29.80
N PRO A 8 -53.97 28.52 -30.89
CA PRO A 8 -52.88 28.11 -31.78
C PRO A 8 -51.49 28.23 -31.13
N PRO A 9 -50.51 27.44 -31.61
CA PRO A 9 -49.14 27.44 -31.09
C PRO A 9 -48.47 28.80 -31.27
N LYS A 10 -47.83 29.27 -30.19
CA LYS A 10 -47.03 30.50 -30.17
C LYS A 10 -45.84 30.37 -31.13
N GLU A 11 -45.59 31.44 -31.87
CA GLU A 11 -44.49 31.63 -32.81
C GLU A 11 -43.13 31.18 -32.26
N ALA A 12 -42.33 30.59 -33.16
CA ALA A 12 -40.94 30.25 -32.90
C ALA A 12 -40.15 31.48 -32.42
N PRO A 13 -39.33 31.36 -31.36
CA PRO A 13 -38.46 32.46 -30.94
C PRO A 13 -37.48 32.79 -32.06
N LYS A 14 -37.45 34.08 -32.42
CA LYS A 14 -36.56 34.69 -33.42
C LYS A 14 -35.11 34.24 -33.23
N LYS A 15 -34.44 33.87 -34.33
CA LYS A 15 -32.99 33.60 -34.38
C LYS A 15 -32.25 34.72 -33.64
N PRO A 16 -31.42 34.42 -32.62
CA PRO A 16 -30.52 35.40 -32.06
C PRO A 16 -29.56 35.85 -33.16
N SER A 17 -29.42 37.17 -33.31
CA SER A 17 -28.48 37.81 -34.22
C SER A 17 -27.10 37.14 -34.14
N GLN A 18 -26.48 36.87 -35.29
CA GLN A 18 -25.07 36.53 -35.38
C GLN A 18 -24.22 37.66 -34.77
N ARG A 19 -23.97 37.57 -33.46
CA ARG A 19 -22.85 38.26 -32.85
C ARG A 19 -21.61 37.45 -33.19
N LYS A 20 -20.68 38.06 -33.92
CA LYS A 20 -19.29 37.59 -33.98
C LYS A 20 -18.86 37.20 -32.56
N PRO A 21 -18.19 36.06 -32.35
CA PRO A 21 -17.75 35.66 -31.02
C PRO A 21 -16.76 36.69 -30.50
N GLN A 22 -17.26 37.64 -29.70
CA GLN A 22 -16.41 38.34 -28.75
C GLN A 22 -15.96 37.28 -27.77
N ALA A 23 -14.66 37.00 -27.78
CA ALA A 23 -13.99 36.19 -26.79
C ALA A 23 -14.54 36.59 -25.41
N ARG A 24 -15.30 35.68 -24.76
CA ARG A 24 -15.50 35.79 -23.33
C ARG A 24 -14.11 35.57 -22.74
N SER A 25 -13.41 36.66 -22.46
CA SER A 25 -12.25 36.63 -21.59
C SER A 25 -12.76 36.08 -20.26
N SER A 26 -12.53 34.79 -20.03
CA SER A 26 -12.42 34.30 -18.67
C SER A 26 -11.43 35.23 -18.01
N VAL A 27 -11.90 36.09 -17.10
CA VAL A 27 -11.01 36.84 -16.22
C VAL A 27 -10.38 35.78 -15.32
N VAL A 28 -9.35 35.12 -15.85
CA VAL A 28 -8.35 34.44 -15.05
C VAL A 28 -7.80 35.56 -14.19
N ARG A 29 -8.20 35.59 -12.92
CA ARG A 29 -7.57 36.50 -11.96
C ARG A 29 -6.06 36.29 -12.13
N PRO A 30 -5.28 37.34 -12.45
CA PRO A 30 -3.85 37.18 -12.62
C PRO A 30 -3.33 36.47 -11.37
N ALA A 31 -2.51 35.43 -11.58
CA ALA A 31 -1.90 34.72 -10.47
C ALA A 31 -1.28 35.75 -9.53
N PRO A 32 -1.53 35.65 -8.20
CA PRO A 32 -1.01 36.64 -7.26
C PRO A 32 0.50 36.77 -7.46
N LYS A 33 0.97 38.02 -7.55
CA LYS A 33 2.39 38.33 -7.74
C LYS A 33 3.20 37.53 -6.70
N PRO A 34 4.27 36.82 -7.12
CA PRO A 34 5.09 36.07 -6.17
C PRO A 34 5.66 37.02 -5.10
N LEU A 35 5.54 36.62 -3.83
CA LEU A 35 6.04 37.38 -2.70
C LEU A 35 7.57 37.53 -2.81
N THR A 36 8.09 38.71 -2.48
CA THR A 36 9.52 38.89 -2.26
C THR A 36 9.99 38.07 -1.05
N PRO A 37 11.29 37.73 -0.93
CA PRO A 37 11.83 37.05 0.24
C PRO A 37 11.44 37.67 1.59
N LYS A 38 11.39 39.01 1.66
CA LYS A 38 11.02 39.76 2.86
C LYS A 38 9.53 39.62 3.18
N GLU A 39 8.67 39.74 2.17
CA GLU A 39 7.22 39.56 2.33
C GLU A 39 6.86 38.12 2.69
N ALA A 40 7.53 37.13 2.09
CA ALA A 40 7.35 35.72 2.40
C ALA A 40 7.75 35.41 3.86
N CYS A 41 8.90 35.92 4.33
CA CYS A 41 9.30 35.74 5.72
C CYS A 41 8.37 36.47 6.71
N ALA A 42 7.89 37.67 6.36
CA ALA A 42 6.91 38.40 7.16
C ALA A 42 5.58 37.64 7.27
N ALA A 43 5.08 37.10 6.15
CA ALA A 43 3.86 36.29 6.10
C ALA A 43 4.00 34.95 6.82
N CYS A 44 5.20 34.35 6.81
CA CYS A 44 5.51 33.13 7.55
C CYS A 44 5.55 33.37 9.06
N GLY A 45 6.16 34.46 9.52
CA GLY A 45 6.15 34.89 10.93
C GLY A 45 6.96 34.02 11.91
N LEU A 46 7.49 32.85 11.52
CA LEU A 46 8.18 31.91 12.41
C LEU A 46 9.37 32.52 13.17
N TYR A 47 10.05 33.51 12.59
CA TYR A 47 11.19 34.17 13.21
C TYR A 47 10.80 34.94 14.49
N LYS A 48 9.54 35.38 14.60
CA LYS A 48 9.02 36.09 15.79
C LYS A 48 8.72 35.15 16.94
N GLY A 49 8.38 33.89 16.64
CA GLY A 49 7.93 32.90 17.61
C GLY A 49 6.65 33.30 18.38
N PRO A 50 5.98 32.36 19.05
CA PRO A 50 4.85 32.69 19.92
C PRO A 50 5.27 33.40 21.23
N ASN A 51 6.51 33.19 21.70
CA ASN A 51 7.01 33.72 22.97
C ASN A 51 8.31 34.53 22.77
N GLY A 52 8.41 35.29 21.68
CA GLY A 52 9.61 36.05 21.32
C GLY A 52 10.50 35.36 20.28
N PRO A 53 11.49 36.10 19.74
CA PRO A 53 12.24 35.69 18.55
C PRO A 53 13.03 34.39 18.76
N ILE A 54 13.23 33.63 17.67
CA ILE A 54 14.16 32.49 17.65
C ILE A 54 15.61 32.95 17.55
N GLN A 55 16.56 32.07 17.89
CA GLN A 55 17.99 32.40 17.88
C GLN A 55 18.56 32.42 16.46
N SER A 56 18.12 31.51 15.59
CA SER A 56 18.67 31.34 14.24
C SER A 56 17.61 31.57 13.15
N PRO A 57 17.10 32.80 12.97
CA PRO A 57 16.09 33.09 11.97
C PRO A 57 16.62 32.87 10.55
N GLY A 58 15.91 32.03 9.78
CA GLY A 58 16.27 31.73 8.39
C GLY A 58 17.60 30.98 8.28
N MET A 59 17.87 30.06 9.20
CA MET A 59 19.07 29.22 9.29
C MET A 59 19.57 28.80 7.90
N LYS A 60 20.78 29.28 7.57
CA LYS A 60 21.45 28.99 6.30
C LYS A 60 21.83 27.51 6.21
N GLY A 61 21.99 27.00 5.00
CA GLY A 61 22.56 25.68 4.79
C GLY A 61 23.99 25.59 5.34
N SER A 62 24.42 24.40 5.74
CA SER A 62 25.75 24.15 6.30
C SER A 62 26.38 22.87 5.73
N GLY A 63 27.63 22.58 6.11
CA GLY A 63 28.41 21.43 5.63
C GLY A 63 29.28 21.76 4.41
N GLU A 64 30.29 20.92 4.15
CA GLU A 64 31.30 21.13 3.11
C GLU A 64 30.87 20.57 1.74
N GLY A 65 30.03 19.53 1.74
CA GLY A 65 29.46 18.95 0.53
C GLY A 65 30.47 18.30 -0.41
N ARG A 66 31.48 17.61 0.14
CA ARG A 66 32.51 16.89 -0.65
C ARG A 66 31.92 15.96 -1.72
N LEU A 67 30.81 15.29 -1.43
CA LEU A 67 30.13 14.38 -2.37
C LEU A 67 29.19 15.10 -3.35
N LYS A 68 29.04 16.42 -3.21
CA LYS A 68 28.05 17.25 -3.92
C LYS A 68 26.60 16.77 -3.72
N ILE A 69 26.29 16.29 -2.52
CA ILE A 69 24.96 15.83 -2.12
C ILE A 69 24.35 16.84 -1.14
N LEU A 70 23.12 17.28 -1.41
CA LEU A 70 22.34 18.13 -0.52
C LEU A 70 21.30 17.30 0.25
N ILE A 71 21.35 17.35 1.57
CA ILE A 71 20.33 16.77 2.45
C ILE A 71 19.32 17.86 2.84
N ILE A 72 18.03 17.60 2.62
CA ILE A 72 16.94 18.48 3.02
C ILE A 72 16.10 17.77 4.10
N GLY A 73 16.09 18.33 5.32
CA GLY A 73 15.24 17.91 6.44
C GLY A 73 13.91 18.66 6.52
N GLU A 74 13.13 18.41 7.58
CA GLU A 74 11.82 19.05 7.79
C GLU A 74 11.95 20.52 8.23
N ALA A 75 12.50 20.75 9.41
CA ALA A 75 12.69 22.06 10.03
C ALA A 75 13.70 21.94 11.19
N PRO A 76 14.37 23.02 11.61
CA PRO A 76 15.19 22.98 12.82
C PRO A 76 14.33 22.77 14.07
N GLY A 77 14.86 22.04 15.06
CA GLY A 77 14.31 21.97 16.41
C GLY A 77 15.04 22.92 17.36
N SER A 78 14.70 22.85 18.66
CA SER A 78 15.33 23.67 19.71
C SER A 78 16.86 23.62 19.70
N ASN A 79 17.44 22.42 19.62
CA ASN A 79 18.89 22.24 19.64
C ASN A 79 19.56 22.78 18.37
N GLU A 80 18.92 22.60 17.21
CA GLU A 80 19.40 23.16 15.96
C GLU A 80 19.34 24.69 15.98
N ASP A 81 18.25 25.29 16.47
CA ASP A 81 18.09 26.75 16.57
C ASP A 81 19.15 27.38 17.48
N ALA A 82 19.41 26.75 18.63
CA ALA A 82 20.42 27.22 19.58
C ALA A 82 21.86 27.11 19.05
N ARG A 83 22.16 26.10 18.22
CA ARG A 83 23.50 25.90 17.64
C ARG A 83 23.69 26.53 16.27
N GLY A 84 22.62 26.99 15.62
CA GLY A 84 22.67 27.56 14.27
C GLY A 84 23.00 26.56 13.16
N THR A 85 22.83 25.26 13.37
CA THR A 85 23.16 24.22 12.37
C THR A 85 22.21 23.02 12.41
N GLN A 86 22.07 22.32 11.28
CA GLN A 86 21.10 21.23 11.09
C GLN A 86 21.60 19.89 11.66
N PHE A 87 20.65 19.02 12.02
CA PHE A 87 20.89 17.62 12.41
C PHE A 87 21.87 17.44 13.59
N VAL A 88 21.73 18.28 14.62
CA VAL A 88 22.48 18.16 15.90
C VAL A 88 21.64 17.49 17.00
N GLY A 89 20.31 17.51 16.88
CA GLY A 89 19.40 16.84 17.81
C GLY A 89 19.32 15.31 17.64
N GLY A 90 18.41 14.66 18.37
CA GLY A 90 18.31 13.19 18.41
C GLY A 90 18.12 12.51 17.05
N ALA A 91 17.29 13.09 16.17
CA ALA A 91 17.12 12.62 14.79
C ALA A 91 18.44 12.73 13.99
N GLY A 92 19.21 13.79 14.20
CA GLY A 92 20.53 13.97 13.58
C GLY A 92 21.56 12.95 14.06
N GLN A 93 21.53 12.57 15.34
CA GLN A 93 22.41 11.53 15.87
C GLN A 93 22.12 10.15 15.24
N ILE A 94 20.84 9.82 15.02
CA ILE A 94 20.47 8.59 14.28
C ILE A 94 21.04 8.63 12.86
N LEU A 95 20.82 9.74 12.14
CA LEU A 95 21.37 9.90 10.78
C LEU A 95 22.89 9.75 10.75
N ARG A 96 23.61 10.43 11.65
CA ARG A 96 25.07 10.31 11.80
C ARG A 96 25.49 8.87 12.06
N GLY A 97 24.78 8.16 12.94
CA GLY A 97 25.03 6.74 13.22
C GLY A 97 24.94 5.87 11.96
N HIS A 98 23.93 6.05 11.12
CA HIS A 98 23.82 5.29 9.87
C HIS A 98 24.85 5.70 8.81
N LEU A 99 25.17 6.99 8.70
CA LEU A 99 26.19 7.48 7.77
C LEU A 99 27.58 6.97 8.15
N ASN A 100 27.90 6.96 9.45
CA ASN A 100 29.17 6.41 9.95
C ASN A 100 29.31 4.92 9.62
N LYS A 101 28.22 4.13 9.69
CA LYS A 101 28.22 2.71 9.26
C LYS A 101 28.53 2.55 7.76
N LEU A 102 28.26 3.57 6.95
CA LEU A 102 28.61 3.63 5.53
C LEU A 102 29.98 4.30 5.28
N GLY A 103 30.73 4.65 6.33
CA GLY A 103 32.03 5.33 6.24
C GLY A 103 31.93 6.82 5.88
N LEU A 104 30.78 7.45 6.07
CA LEU A 104 30.51 8.84 5.69
C LEU A 104 30.32 9.73 6.92
N ASP A 105 30.77 10.98 6.82
CA ASP A 105 30.57 12.02 7.82
C ASP A 105 29.55 13.06 7.34
N LEU A 106 28.57 13.38 8.19
CA LEU A 106 27.46 14.26 7.82
C LEU A 106 27.89 15.71 7.52
N ASP A 107 28.92 16.24 8.17
CA ASP A 107 29.34 17.64 8.03
C ASP A 107 30.33 17.83 6.88
N ARG A 108 31.26 16.90 6.72
CA ARG A 108 32.28 16.90 5.65
C ARG A 108 31.71 16.49 4.29
N ASP A 109 30.90 15.43 4.26
CA ASP A 109 30.56 14.80 2.97
C ASP A 109 29.32 15.42 2.32
N PHE A 110 28.47 16.12 3.09
CA PHE A 110 27.16 16.62 2.64
C PHE A 110 26.97 18.12 2.87
N TRP A 111 26.21 18.77 1.99
CA TRP A 111 25.49 19.99 2.34
C TRP A 111 24.18 19.62 3.03
N LYS A 112 23.73 20.42 3.98
CA LYS A 112 22.49 20.18 4.72
C LYS A 112 21.69 21.46 4.92
N MET A 113 20.38 21.34 4.74
CA MET A 113 19.40 22.38 5.01
C MET A 113 18.04 21.77 5.38
N ASN A 114 17.01 22.61 5.58
CA ASN A 114 15.65 22.17 5.86
C ASN A 114 14.66 22.79 4.87
N ALA A 115 13.51 22.15 4.70
CA ALA A 115 12.38 22.67 3.94
C ALA A 115 11.80 23.95 4.55
N VAL A 116 11.84 24.07 5.88
CA VAL A 116 11.56 25.30 6.61
C VAL A 116 12.80 25.68 7.42
N ASN A 117 13.34 26.88 7.21
CA ASN A 117 14.61 27.33 7.78
C ASN A 117 14.49 28.04 9.15
N CYS A 118 13.31 28.03 9.79
CA CYS A 118 13.07 28.60 11.12
C CYS A 118 12.44 27.54 12.03
N TRP A 119 12.70 27.61 13.34
CA TRP A 119 12.18 26.62 14.29
C TRP A 119 10.67 26.76 14.53
N PRO A 120 9.83 25.81 14.07
CA PRO A 120 8.40 25.84 14.31
C PRO A 120 8.13 25.27 15.71
N ARG A 121 7.66 26.11 16.62
CA ARG A 121 7.38 25.73 18.01
C ARG A 121 5.98 26.13 18.49
N THR A 122 5.50 25.45 19.52
CA THR A 122 4.26 25.77 20.23
C THR A 122 4.49 26.91 21.23
N THR A 123 3.41 27.45 21.81
CA THR A 123 3.49 28.38 22.96
C THR A 123 4.16 27.77 24.20
N LYS A 124 4.32 26.44 24.27
CA LYS A 124 5.07 25.75 25.33
C LYS A 124 6.55 25.56 25.00
N GLY A 125 7.02 26.10 23.87
CA GLY A 125 8.41 25.94 23.41
C GLY A 125 8.76 24.54 22.88
N THR A 126 7.76 23.70 22.59
CA THR A 126 7.99 22.36 22.03
C THR A 126 7.96 22.37 20.50
N ASN A 127 8.75 21.48 19.88
CA ASN A 127 8.78 21.31 18.42
C ASN A 127 7.38 20.95 17.88
N ARG A 128 6.99 21.54 16.75
CA ARG A 128 5.80 21.15 15.99
C ARG A 128 6.14 20.93 14.52
N THR A 129 5.29 20.19 13.83
CA THR A 129 5.38 20.05 12.36
C THR A 129 5.10 21.40 11.68
N PRO A 130 5.87 21.79 10.65
CA PRO A 130 5.57 22.97 9.86
C PRO A 130 4.32 22.77 9.00
N THR A 131 3.59 23.86 8.82
CA THR A 131 2.40 23.92 7.97
C THR A 131 2.78 23.95 6.49
N ASP A 132 1.82 23.63 5.63
CA ASP A 132 2.02 23.64 4.18
C ASP A 132 2.32 25.07 3.66
N SER A 133 1.71 26.09 4.28
CA SER A 133 1.99 27.51 3.99
C SER A 133 3.41 27.91 4.39
N GLU A 134 3.90 27.47 5.56
CA GLU A 134 5.27 27.75 6.01
C GLU A 134 6.31 27.18 5.04
N ILE A 135 6.08 25.96 4.52
CA ILE A 135 6.93 25.36 3.49
C ILE A 135 6.90 26.20 2.21
N LYS A 136 5.70 26.61 1.76
CA LYS A 136 5.55 27.45 0.57
C LYS A 136 6.28 28.79 0.70
N TYR A 137 6.20 29.45 1.85
CA TYR A 137 6.91 30.71 2.09
C TYR A 137 8.43 30.54 2.16
N CYS A 138 8.92 29.41 2.68
CA CYS A 138 10.37 29.16 2.80
C CYS A 138 10.99 28.55 1.54
N HIS A 139 10.17 28.07 0.60
CA HIS A 139 10.62 27.33 -0.59
C HIS A 139 11.65 28.09 -1.44
N TYR A 140 11.57 29.42 -1.54
CA TYR A 140 12.54 30.21 -2.30
C TYR A 140 13.99 30.02 -1.80
N LYS A 141 14.20 29.83 -0.48
CA LYS A 141 15.53 29.61 0.09
C LYS A 141 16.12 28.26 -0.33
N VAL A 142 15.27 27.25 -0.44
CA VAL A 142 15.65 25.92 -0.93
C VAL A 142 16.10 26.01 -2.39
N MET A 143 15.33 26.71 -3.22
CA MET A 143 15.65 26.88 -4.63
C MET A 143 16.91 27.73 -4.86
N GLU A 144 17.09 28.81 -4.10
CA GLU A 144 18.30 29.64 -4.12
C GLU A 144 19.55 28.82 -3.74
N ALA A 145 19.45 27.99 -2.69
CA ALA A 145 20.53 27.11 -2.28
C ALA A 145 20.88 26.09 -3.37
N ILE A 146 19.88 25.43 -3.96
CA ILE A 146 20.08 24.46 -5.06
C ILE A 146 20.73 25.14 -6.27
N ALA A 147 20.25 26.32 -6.68
CA ALA A 147 20.80 27.07 -7.80
C ALA A 147 22.26 27.50 -7.58
N THR A 148 22.61 27.81 -6.33
CA THR A 148 23.96 28.24 -5.92
C THR A 148 24.94 27.07 -5.89
N ILE A 149 24.60 25.98 -5.21
CA ILE A 149 25.53 24.87 -4.96
C ILE A 149 25.52 23.79 -6.06
N LYS A 150 24.46 23.75 -6.89
CA LYS A 150 24.26 22.82 -8.01
C LYS A 150 24.57 21.36 -7.63
N PRO A 151 23.80 20.77 -6.69
CA PRO A 151 24.09 19.45 -6.17
C PRO A 151 23.91 18.37 -7.25
N LYS A 152 24.72 17.31 -7.20
CA LYS A 152 24.55 16.12 -8.06
C LYS A 152 23.38 15.26 -7.61
N ALA A 153 23.10 15.25 -6.31
CA ALA A 153 21.97 14.55 -5.73
C ALA A 153 21.36 15.32 -4.55
N ILE A 154 20.05 15.12 -4.34
CA ILE A 154 19.28 15.74 -3.28
C ILE A 154 18.58 14.65 -2.49
N TRP A 155 18.89 14.52 -1.20
CA TRP A 155 18.27 13.55 -0.31
C TRP A 155 17.17 14.23 0.50
N LEU A 156 15.94 13.74 0.35
CA LEU A 156 14.77 14.33 1.00
C LEU A 156 14.38 13.47 2.21
N LEU A 157 14.57 14.00 3.41
CA LEU A 157 14.25 13.29 4.64
C LEU A 157 12.83 13.64 5.10
N GLY A 158 11.90 12.71 4.89
CA GLY A 158 10.51 12.80 5.34
C GLY A 158 9.57 13.49 4.37
N GLY A 159 8.28 13.47 4.73
CA GLY A 159 7.21 14.01 3.90
C GLY A 159 7.27 15.52 3.67
N LYS A 160 7.87 16.29 4.59
CA LYS A 160 7.98 17.75 4.47
C LYS A 160 9.09 18.18 3.52
N ALA A 161 10.22 17.49 3.53
CA ALA A 161 11.26 17.66 2.52
C ALA A 161 10.73 17.28 1.11
N LEU A 162 10.02 16.14 1.01
CA LEU A 162 9.34 15.73 -0.22
C LEU A 162 8.34 16.79 -0.70
N GLN A 163 7.52 17.32 0.21
CA GLN A 163 6.54 18.36 -0.13
C GLN A 163 7.21 19.64 -0.66
N SER A 164 8.33 20.07 -0.07
CA SER A 164 9.09 21.22 -0.57
C SER A 164 9.60 20.99 -1.99
N TYR A 165 10.13 19.79 -2.27
CA TYR A 165 10.54 19.42 -3.63
C TYR A 165 9.35 19.40 -4.60
N LEU A 166 8.20 18.83 -4.22
CA LEU A 166 7.02 18.75 -5.08
C LEU A 166 6.40 20.12 -5.41
N LEU A 167 6.73 21.19 -4.68
CA LEU A 167 6.34 22.55 -5.09
C LEU A 167 6.99 23.00 -6.41
N THR A 168 8.09 22.35 -6.81
CA THR A 168 8.71 22.57 -8.14
C THR A 168 7.93 21.89 -9.27
N LYS A 169 6.93 21.08 -8.95
CA LYS A 169 6.16 20.28 -9.90
C LYS A 169 4.71 20.78 -9.95
N PRO A 170 4.32 21.54 -10.99
CA PRO A 170 2.96 22.05 -11.12
C PRO A 170 1.90 20.95 -11.02
N GLY A 171 0.78 21.23 -10.35
CA GLY A 171 -0.30 20.23 -10.18
C GLY A 171 0.00 19.09 -9.20
N ALA A 172 1.20 19.02 -8.61
CA ALA A 172 1.52 18.01 -7.61
C ALA A 172 0.61 18.11 -6.39
N THR A 173 0.01 16.98 -6.03
CA THR A 173 -0.84 16.86 -4.84
C THR A 173 -0.06 16.35 -3.64
N LYS A 174 -0.55 16.66 -2.43
CA LYS A 174 0.04 16.18 -1.19
C LYS A 174 0.07 14.65 -1.17
N THR A 175 1.24 14.08 -0.91
CA THR A 175 1.46 12.64 -0.99
C THR A 175 2.23 12.11 0.21
N ASN A 176 2.30 10.78 0.34
CA ASN A 176 2.95 10.10 1.46
C ASN A 176 4.39 9.71 1.07
N ILE A 177 5.34 9.97 1.97
CA ILE A 177 6.73 9.56 1.80
C ILE A 177 6.90 8.05 1.59
N SER A 178 5.98 7.22 2.10
CA SER A 178 6.02 5.76 1.91
C SER A 178 5.96 5.35 0.43
N THR A 179 5.27 6.12 -0.41
CA THR A 179 5.17 5.91 -1.87
C THR A 179 6.50 6.19 -2.57
N TYR A 180 7.24 7.21 -2.11
CA TYR A 180 8.43 7.74 -2.78
C TYR A 180 9.75 7.23 -2.22
N ARG A 181 9.77 6.70 -0.99
CA ARG A 181 11.03 6.29 -0.36
C ARG A 181 11.78 5.23 -1.18
N GLY A 182 13.10 5.32 -1.22
CA GLY A 182 13.97 4.35 -1.89
C GLY A 182 14.04 4.47 -3.42
N TRP A 183 13.32 5.42 -4.02
CA TRP A 183 13.48 5.78 -5.42
C TRP A 183 14.62 6.77 -5.61
N ALA A 184 15.27 6.71 -6.77
CA ALA A 184 16.28 7.66 -7.23
C ALA A 184 15.78 8.34 -8.49
N ILE A 185 15.14 9.49 -8.33
CA ILE A 185 14.38 10.19 -9.37
C ILE A 185 15.33 11.11 -10.14
N PRO A 186 15.52 10.95 -11.46
CA PRO A 186 16.42 11.82 -12.21
C PRO A 186 15.74 13.14 -12.59
N ASP A 187 15.91 14.18 -11.79
CA ASP A 187 15.32 15.50 -12.06
C ASP A 187 16.23 16.32 -12.99
N LYS A 188 15.74 16.58 -14.20
CA LYS A 188 16.47 17.36 -15.22
C LYS A 188 16.49 18.85 -14.90
N ASP A 189 15.39 19.39 -14.35
CA ASP A 189 15.24 20.83 -14.05
C ASP A 189 16.21 21.25 -12.94
N LEU A 190 16.33 20.43 -11.90
CA LEU A 190 17.27 20.64 -10.80
C LEU A 190 18.69 20.18 -11.15
N GLY A 191 18.84 19.41 -12.23
CA GLY A 191 20.11 18.80 -12.58
C GLY A 191 20.63 17.86 -11.50
N ALA A 192 19.75 17.10 -10.82
CA ALA A 192 20.12 16.25 -9.67
C ALA A 192 19.33 14.94 -9.63
N ILE A 193 19.90 13.90 -9.00
CA ILE A 193 19.13 12.71 -8.60
C ILE A 193 18.46 12.99 -7.26
N VAL A 194 17.14 12.91 -7.19
CA VAL A 194 16.35 13.15 -6.00
C VAL A 194 16.02 11.82 -5.32
N CYS A 195 16.43 11.66 -4.05
CA CYS A 195 16.27 10.43 -3.27
C CYS A 195 15.39 10.68 -2.03
N PRO A 196 14.08 10.40 -2.09
CA PRO A 196 13.19 10.51 -0.94
C PRO A 196 13.39 9.37 0.04
N MET A 197 13.26 9.66 1.34
CA MET A 197 13.48 8.71 2.44
C MET A 197 12.63 9.03 3.65
N PHE A 198 12.48 8.10 4.59
CA PHE A 198 11.90 8.44 5.89
C PHE A 198 12.76 9.46 6.65
N HIS A 199 12.12 10.29 7.47
CA HIS A 199 12.86 11.19 8.35
C HIS A 199 13.43 10.38 9.53
N PRO A 200 14.66 10.64 10.01
CA PRO A 200 15.24 9.91 11.15
C PRO A 200 14.41 9.99 12.45
N SER A 201 13.60 11.04 12.63
CA SER A 201 12.65 11.13 13.76
C SER A 201 11.54 10.07 13.72
N TYR A 202 11.30 9.44 12.56
CA TYR A 202 10.39 8.30 12.49
C TYR A 202 11.02 7.07 13.15
N LEU A 203 12.30 6.81 12.89
CA LEU A 203 13.07 5.77 13.56
C LEU A 203 13.20 6.05 15.05
N GLN A 204 13.39 7.32 15.44
CA GLN A 204 13.47 7.69 16.86
C GLN A 204 12.20 7.34 17.65
N ARG A 205 11.03 7.53 17.03
CA ARG A 205 9.73 7.22 17.64
C ARG A 205 9.44 5.72 17.75
N ASP A 206 10.09 4.92 16.90
CA ASP A 206 9.93 3.46 16.83
C ASP A 206 11.30 2.77 16.85
N SER A 207 12.13 3.14 17.83
CA SER A 207 13.56 2.79 17.89
C SER A 207 13.84 1.31 18.10
N LYS A 208 12.82 0.50 18.42
CA LYS A 208 12.92 -0.97 18.55
C LYS A 208 12.56 -1.70 17.25
N ASN A 209 12.13 -0.98 16.22
CA ASN A 209 11.71 -1.57 14.95
C ASN A 209 12.90 -1.78 14.01
N VAL A 210 13.56 -2.93 14.18
CA VAL A 210 14.74 -3.34 13.38
C VAL A 210 14.45 -3.34 11.88
N ALA A 211 13.22 -3.67 11.46
CA ALA A 211 12.86 -3.64 10.04
C ALA A 211 12.85 -2.21 9.50
N LEU A 212 12.36 -1.24 10.27
CA LEU A 212 12.39 0.18 9.90
C LEU A 212 13.83 0.72 9.86
N ASP A 213 14.66 0.33 10.82
CA ASP A 213 16.09 0.68 10.88
C ASP A 213 16.84 0.18 9.62
N ASN A 214 16.70 -1.11 9.31
CA ASN A 214 17.31 -1.73 8.12
C ASN A 214 16.77 -1.10 6.82
N LEU A 215 15.47 -0.83 6.75
CA LEU A 215 14.86 -0.20 5.59
C LEU A 215 15.45 1.18 5.32
N PHE A 216 15.63 1.98 6.37
CA PHE A 216 16.24 3.31 6.27
C PHE A 216 17.73 3.23 5.92
N HIS A 217 18.47 2.28 6.50
CA HIS A 217 19.86 2.04 6.13
C HIS A 217 20.02 1.64 4.66
N ASN A 218 19.16 0.73 4.17
CA ASN A 218 19.15 0.32 2.76
C ASN A 218 18.78 1.47 1.82
N ASP A 219 17.86 2.34 2.21
CA ASP A 219 17.58 3.57 1.45
C ASP A 219 18.80 4.46 1.33
N LEU A 220 19.58 4.62 2.41
CA LEU A 220 20.78 5.47 2.39
C LEU A 220 21.81 4.88 1.45
N LYS A 221 22.00 3.56 1.51
CA LYS A 221 22.89 2.83 0.60
C LYS A 221 22.45 2.98 -0.85
N ASN A 222 21.18 2.75 -1.15
CA ASN A 222 20.64 2.88 -2.50
C ASN A 222 20.74 4.33 -3.02
N ALA A 223 20.48 5.32 -2.16
CA ALA A 223 20.61 6.74 -2.49
C ALA A 223 22.06 7.11 -2.79
N LEU A 224 23.02 6.61 -2.00
CA LEU A 224 24.45 6.81 -2.23
C LEU A 224 24.89 6.19 -3.56
N GLU A 225 24.57 4.92 -3.79
CA GLU A 225 24.91 4.24 -5.04
C GLU A 225 24.33 4.97 -6.25
N SER A 226 23.07 5.39 -6.18
CA SER A 226 22.40 6.09 -7.28
C SER A 226 22.95 7.49 -7.52
N SER A 227 23.43 8.17 -6.47
CA SER A 227 24.04 9.50 -6.56
C SER A 227 25.38 9.48 -7.32
N THR A 228 26.00 8.32 -7.47
CA THR A 228 27.28 8.13 -8.19
C THR A 228 27.11 7.69 -9.65
N LYS A 229 25.93 7.18 -10.03
CA LYS A 229 25.67 6.68 -11.38
C LYS A 229 25.39 7.83 -12.36
N PRO A 230 25.72 7.66 -13.65
CA PRO A 230 25.29 8.59 -14.68
C PRO A 230 23.77 8.73 -14.70
N LYS A 231 23.28 9.94 -14.91
CA LYS A 231 21.83 10.19 -15.03
C LYS A 231 21.30 9.49 -16.29
N PRO A 232 20.13 8.83 -16.23
CA PRO A 232 19.50 8.29 -17.43
C PRO A 232 19.28 9.40 -18.47
N SER A 233 19.75 9.20 -19.70
CA SER A 233 19.62 10.19 -20.79
C SER A 233 18.52 9.80 -21.79
N TYR A 234 17.28 9.65 -21.32
CA TYR A 234 16.17 9.52 -22.25
C TYR A 234 15.82 10.87 -22.87
N LYS A 235 15.74 10.92 -24.20
CA LYS A 235 15.15 12.07 -24.90
C LYS A 235 13.67 12.12 -24.54
N VAL A 236 13.18 13.32 -24.22
CA VAL A 236 11.78 13.56 -23.91
C VAL A 236 11.46 14.93 -24.50
N ASN A 237 10.76 14.92 -25.63
CA ASN A 237 10.25 16.09 -26.32
C ASN A 237 9.16 15.62 -27.30
N ASP A 238 8.38 16.56 -27.79
CA ASP A 238 7.21 16.27 -28.62
C ASP A 238 7.61 15.73 -30.01
N ASP A 239 8.82 16.00 -30.51
CA ASP A 239 9.31 15.50 -31.80
C ASP A 239 9.43 13.97 -31.85
N LEU A 240 9.48 13.33 -30.68
CA LEU A 240 9.45 11.87 -30.57
C LEU A 240 8.09 11.27 -30.93
N ILE A 241 7.03 12.08 -30.95
CA ILE A 241 5.67 11.65 -31.24
C ILE A 241 5.30 12.11 -32.66
N ALA A 242 5.01 11.16 -33.55
CA ALA A 242 4.41 11.44 -34.84
C ALA A 242 2.89 11.33 -34.75
N CYS A 243 2.20 12.47 -34.66
CA CYS A 243 0.74 12.54 -34.72
C CYS A 243 0.30 12.47 -36.19
N LEU A 244 -0.17 11.30 -36.64
CA LEU A 244 -0.64 11.07 -38.00
C LEU A 244 -2.16 11.23 -38.06
N THR A 245 -2.67 12.05 -38.99
CA THR A 245 -4.12 12.29 -39.15
C THR A 245 -4.67 11.86 -40.50
N MET A 246 -3.81 11.58 -41.48
CA MET A 246 -4.20 11.11 -42.81
C MET A 246 -4.22 9.58 -42.86
N ALA A 247 -5.34 9.00 -43.31
CA ALA A 247 -5.52 7.54 -43.37
C ALA A 247 -4.40 6.80 -44.11
N GLY A 248 -3.91 7.35 -45.24
CA GLY A 248 -2.84 6.74 -46.02
C GLY A 248 -1.49 6.67 -45.27
N ASP A 249 -1.14 7.71 -44.53
CA ASP A 249 0.09 7.75 -43.72
C ASP A 249 0.00 6.75 -42.56
N ILE A 250 -1.17 6.68 -41.93
CA ILE A 250 -1.45 5.73 -40.84
C ILE A 250 -1.37 4.29 -41.35
N GLU A 251 -1.98 3.98 -42.49
CA GLU A 251 -1.95 2.66 -43.09
C GLU A 251 -0.52 2.25 -43.46
N SER A 252 0.26 3.16 -44.06
CA SER A 252 1.66 2.93 -44.39
C SER A 252 2.50 2.62 -43.15
N MET A 253 2.34 3.42 -42.10
CA MET A 253 3.00 3.20 -40.81
C MET A 253 2.61 1.86 -40.19
N LEU A 254 1.33 1.51 -40.14
CA LEU A 254 0.87 0.23 -39.58
C LEU A 254 1.37 -0.97 -40.40
N LYS A 255 1.46 -0.86 -41.74
CA LYS A 255 2.07 -1.90 -42.58
C LYS A 255 3.52 -2.15 -42.18
N GLN A 256 4.28 -1.08 -41.93
CA GLN A 256 5.66 -1.19 -41.47
C GLN A 256 5.76 -1.86 -40.09
N ILE A 257 4.98 -1.39 -39.10
CA ILE A 257 4.95 -1.98 -37.75
C ILE A 257 4.59 -3.48 -37.81
N ILE A 258 3.63 -3.86 -38.64
CA ILE A 258 3.24 -5.25 -38.85
C ILE A 258 4.36 -6.06 -39.51
N ALA A 259 5.09 -5.48 -40.46
CA ALA A 259 6.21 -6.13 -41.13
C ALA A 259 7.41 -6.35 -40.19
N ASP A 260 7.66 -5.40 -39.29
CA ASP A 260 8.83 -5.42 -38.38
C ASP A 260 8.79 -6.57 -37.37
N LYS A 261 7.58 -7.02 -36.97
CA LYS A 261 7.34 -8.06 -35.95
C LYS A 261 8.06 -7.82 -34.61
N GLN A 262 8.41 -6.58 -34.32
CA GLN A 262 9.06 -6.22 -33.06
C GLN A 262 8.06 -6.13 -31.91
N PRO A 263 8.53 -6.22 -30.65
CA PRO A 263 7.70 -5.86 -29.52
C PRO A 263 7.14 -4.44 -29.72
N THR A 264 5.83 -4.29 -29.58
CA THR A 264 5.14 -3.02 -29.85
C THR A 264 4.21 -2.71 -28.70
N ALA A 265 4.46 -1.57 -28.05
CA ALA A 265 3.50 -0.97 -27.14
C ALA A 265 2.37 -0.33 -27.92
N PHE A 266 1.15 -0.48 -27.44
CA PHE A 266 0.02 0.26 -27.97
C PHE A 266 -0.89 0.72 -26.83
N ASP A 267 -1.65 1.76 -27.10
CA ASP A 267 -2.50 2.44 -26.12
C ASP A 267 -3.74 3.03 -26.80
N TYR A 268 -4.79 3.29 -26.01
CA TYR A 268 -6.04 3.88 -26.47
C TYR A 268 -6.46 5.06 -25.60
N GLU A 269 -6.93 6.11 -26.26
CA GLU A 269 -7.81 7.08 -25.62
C GLU A 269 -9.25 6.82 -26.03
N ALA A 270 -10.14 6.76 -25.05
CA ALA A 270 -11.52 6.38 -25.25
C ALA A 270 -12.47 7.24 -24.41
N THR A 271 -13.76 7.25 -24.74
CA THR A 271 -14.74 8.13 -24.07
C THR A 271 -15.13 7.68 -22.64
N GLY A 272 -14.54 6.62 -22.11
CA GLY A 272 -14.82 6.10 -20.78
C GLY A 272 -13.78 5.09 -20.30
N ILE A 273 -14.00 4.52 -19.13
CA ILE A 273 -13.11 3.48 -18.56
C ILE A 273 -13.54 2.05 -18.89
N LYS A 274 -14.76 1.89 -19.39
CA LYS A 274 -15.40 0.62 -19.74
C LYS A 274 -15.95 0.73 -21.17
N PRO A 275 -15.82 -0.29 -22.02
CA PRO A 275 -16.29 -0.20 -23.39
C PRO A 275 -17.79 -0.52 -23.56
N GLU A 276 -18.47 -1.10 -22.57
CA GLU A 276 -19.75 -1.79 -22.83
C GLU A 276 -20.89 -0.86 -23.24
N HIS A 277 -20.93 0.38 -22.76
CA HIS A 277 -21.95 1.33 -23.20
C HIS A 277 -21.88 1.53 -24.73
N LYS A 278 -23.03 1.46 -25.41
CA LYS A 278 -23.10 1.53 -26.87
C LYS A 278 -22.44 2.80 -27.45
N ASP A 279 -22.64 3.94 -26.77
CA ASP A 279 -22.12 5.24 -27.21
C ASP A 279 -20.63 5.47 -26.86
N HIS A 280 -20.00 4.52 -26.16
CA HIS A 280 -18.55 4.57 -25.95
C HIS A 280 -17.78 4.32 -27.24
N LYS A 281 -16.68 5.06 -27.44
CA LYS A 281 -15.84 5.00 -28.64
C LYS A 281 -14.35 5.06 -28.26
N ILE A 282 -13.52 4.40 -29.08
CA ILE A 282 -12.08 4.65 -29.11
C ILE A 282 -11.88 5.90 -29.98
N LEU A 283 -11.24 6.93 -29.44
CA LEU A 283 -11.02 8.21 -30.12
C LEU A 283 -9.72 8.19 -30.91
N CYS A 284 -8.65 7.71 -30.29
CA CYS A 284 -7.36 7.53 -30.93
C CYS A 284 -6.63 6.33 -30.35
N ALA A 285 -5.60 5.91 -31.07
CA ALA A 285 -4.66 4.90 -30.65
C ALA A 285 -3.23 5.37 -30.87
N SER A 286 -2.29 4.71 -30.23
CA SER A 286 -0.87 4.91 -30.51
C SER A 286 -0.11 3.59 -30.53
N VAL A 287 1.05 3.60 -31.20
CA VAL A 287 1.97 2.46 -31.26
C VAL A 287 3.42 2.94 -31.09
N CYS A 288 4.23 2.13 -30.43
CA CYS A 288 5.65 2.37 -30.22
C CYS A 288 6.43 1.06 -30.16
N ASN A 289 7.38 0.86 -31.07
CA ASN A 289 8.22 -0.35 -31.15
C ASN A 289 9.72 -0.05 -30.94
N GLU A 290 10.06 1.18 -30.57
CA GLU A 290 11.44 1.63 -30.35
C GLU A 290 11.55 2.67 -29.22
N LEU A 291 12.78 2.98 -28.77
CA LEU A 291 12.98 3.81 -27.58
C LEU A 291 12.69 5.31 -27.78
N ASN A 292 12.72 5.83 -29.01
CA ASN A 292 12.69 7.28 -29.26
C ASN A 292 11.71 7.71 -30.36
N LYS A 293 10.79 6.84 -30.76
CA LYS A 293 9.71 7.21 -31.68
C LYS A 293 8.43 6.48 -31.31
N ALA A 294 7.33 7.23 -31.28
CA ALA A 294 5.99 6.69 -31.20
C ALA A 294 5.11 7.36 -32.25
N TYR A 295 4.05 6.68 -32.64
CA TYR A 295 3.05 7.15 -33.59
C TYR A 295 1.71 7.17 -32.90
N SER A 296 0.95 8.24 -33.04
CA SER A 296 -0.43 8.33 -32.56
C SER A 296 -1.33 8.79 -33.70
N PHE A 297 -2.56 8.29 -33.70
CA PHE A 297 -3.49 8.50 -34.81
C PHE A 297 -4.96 8.34 -34.36
N PRO A 298 -5.90 9.09 -34.95
CA PRO A 298 -7.32 8.89 -34.71
C PRO A 298 -7.75 7.53 -35.27
N ILE A 299 -8.76 6.91 -34.66
CA ILE A 299 -9.39 5.72 -35.24
C ILE A 299 -10.34 6.16 -36.36
N LEU A 300 -9.92 5.94 -37.60
CA LEU A 300 -10.70 6.22 -38.82
C LEU A 300 -11.24 4.91 -39.41
N ASP A 301 -12.40 4.94 -40.06
CA ASP A 301 -13.04 3.75 -40.63
C ASP A 301 -12.14 3.03 -41.64
N GLU A 302 -11.36 3.80 -42.42
CA GLU A 302 -10.44 3.31 -43.44
C GLU A 302 -9.28 2.49 -42.84
N ILE A 303 -8.87 2.77 -41.60
CA ILE A 303 -7.74 2.08 -40.96
C ILE A 303 -8.16 0.86 -40.14
N ILE A 304 -9.46 0.70 -39.85
CA ILE A 304 -9.97 -0.42 -39.02
C ILE A 304 -9.49 -1.78 -39.56
N PRO A 305 -9.53 -2.09 -40.87
CA PRO A 305 -9.08 -3.39 -41.37
C PRO A 305 -7.61 -3.69 -41.06
N ILE A 306 -6.72 -2.70 -41.19
CA ILE A 306 -5.30 -2.89 -40.88
C ILE A 306 -5.04 -2.90 -39.37
N TRP A 307 -5.80 -2.13 -38.60
CA TRP A 307 -5.73 -2.16 -37.14
C TRP A 307 -6.12 -3.55 -36.60
N LYS A 308 -7.21 -4.15 -37.09
CA LYS A 308 -7.60 -5.53 -36.75
C LYS A 308 -6.49 -6.54 -37.10
N LYS A 309 -5.78 -6.36 -38.22
CA LYS A 309 -4.62 -7.20 -38.59
C LYS A 309 -3.48 -7.08 -37.58
N PHE A 310 -3.13 -5.86 -37.14
CA PHE A 310 -2.11 -5.65 -36.09
C PHE A 310 -2.50 -6.35 -34.79
N LEU A 311 -3.74 -6.17 -34.33
CA LEU A 311 -4.25 -6.76 -33.09
C LEU A 311 -4.23 -8.30 -33.14
N ALA A 312 -4.73 -8.90 -34.22
CA ALA A 312 -4.86 -10.35 -34.36
C ALA A 312 -3.54 -11.09 -34.59
N ASP A 313 -2.46 -10.41 -34.94
CA ASP A 313 -1.19 -11.05 -35.29
C ASP A 313 -0.42 -11.53 -34.04
N LYS A 314 -0.49 -12.82 -33.74
CA LYS A 314 0.22 -13.43 -32.60
C LYS A 314 1.75 -13.28 -32.61
N ASN A 315 2.35 -12.96 -33.76
CA ASN A 315 3.80 -12.87 -33.92
C ASN A 315 4.36 -11.48 -33.59
N ILE A 316 3.49 -10.49 -33.34
CA ILE A 316 3.91 -9.16 -32.86
C ILE A 316 3.74 -9.15 -31.33
N PRO A 317 4.83 -9.13 -30.54
CA PRO A 317 4.74 -9.13 -29.07
C PRO A 317 4.12 -7.82 -28.56
N LYS A 318 2.88 -7.85 -28.05
CA LYS A 318 2.19 -6.65 -27.58
C LYS A 318 2.56 -6.27 -26.17
N ILE A 319 2.77 -4.98 -25.99
CA ILE A 319 3.05 -4.33 -24.71
C ILE A 319 1.91 -3.36 -24.40
N ALA A 320 1.48 -3.30 -23.15
CA ALA A 320 0.54 -2.28 -22.69
C ALA A 320 0.81 -1.88 -21.23
N HIS A 321 0.14 -0.83 -20.77
CA HIS A 321 0.12 -0.44 -19.38
C HIS A 321 -1.30 -0.61 -18.83
N ASN A 322 -1.60 -1.80 -18.29
CA ASN A 322 -2.96 -2.35 -18.06
C ASN A 322 -3.56 -3.08 -19.27
N ALA A 323 -2.86 -4.10 -19.79
CA ALA A 323 -3.23 -4.87 -21.00
C ALA A 323 -4.70 -5.33 -21.05
N LYS A 324 -5.29 -5.56 -19.88
CA LYS A 324 -6.71 -5.90 -19.74
C LYS A 324 -7.63 -4.80 -20.31
N PHE A 325 -7.30 -3.53 -20.13
CA PHE A 325 -8.05 -2.40 -20.68
C PHE A 325 -8.04 -2.44 -22.21
N GLU A 326 -6.86 -2.49 -22.83
CA GLU A 326 -6.75 -2.49 -24.29
C GLU A 326 -7.36 -3.76 -24.89
N LYS A 327 -7.24 -4.92 -24.23
CA LYS A 327 -7.95 -6.14 -24.62
C LYS A 327 -9.47 -5.93 -24.65
N ARG A 328 -10.06 -5.45 -23.55
CA ARG A 328 -11.51 -5.23 -23.45
C ARG A 328 -12.02 -4.28 -24.51
N TRP A 329 -11.36 -3.14 -24.70
CA TRP A 329 -11.75 -2.17 -25.72
C TRP A 329 -11.62 -2.72 -27.13
N SER A 330 -10.56 -3.49 -27.43
CA SER A 330 -10.38 -4.12 -28.73
C SER A 330 -11.46 -5.16 -29.04
N VAL A 331 -11.80 -6.01 -28.06
CA VAL A 331 -12.84 -7.03 -28.23
C VAL A 331 -14.21 -6.36 -28.45
N VAL A 332 -14.57 -5.40 -27.61
CA VAL A 332 -15.92 -4.82 -27.62
C VAL A 332 -16.12 -3.78 -28.73
N LYS A 333 -15.09 -2.99 -29.08
CA LYS A 333 -15.22 -1.90 -30.07
C LYS A 333 -14.58 -2.19 -31.42
N CYS A 334 -13.60 -3.08 -31.50
CA CYS A 334 -12.98 -3.47 -32.77
C CYS A 334 -13.40 -4.87 -33.24
N ASP A 335 -14.12 -5.64 -32.41
CA ASP A 335 -14.46 -7.03 -32.70
C ASP A 335 -13.20 -7.84 -33.05
N THR A 336 -12.17 -7.72 -32.20
CA THR A 336 -10.90 -8.46 -32.33
C THR A 336 -10.24 -8.61 -30.97
N ASP A 337 -9.92 -9.85 -30.60
CA ASP A 337 -9.11 -10.15 -29.41
C ASP A 337 -7.62 -10.03 -29.75
N PRO A 338 -6.88 -9.08 -29.13
CA PRO A 338 -5.46 -8.91 -29.41
C PRO A 338 -4.64 -10.16 -29.01
N GLN A 339 -3.80 -10.63 -29.93
CA GLN A 339 -2.98 -11.84 -29.76
C GLN A 339 -1.50 -11.50 -29.60
N GLY A 340 -0.74 -12.33 -28.90
CA GLY A 340 0.70 -12.11 -28.73
C GLY A 340 1.05 -11.18 -27.56
N TRP A 341 0.22 -11.14 -26.51
CA TRP A 341 0.51 -10.41 -25.28
C TRP A 341 1.87 -10.81 -24.69
N PHE A 342 2.77 -9.83 -24.58
CA PHE A 342 4.15 -10.02 -24.18
C PHE A 342 4.45 -9.36 -22.84
N TRP A 343 3.97 -8.13 -22.64
CA TRP A 343 4.28 -7.40 -21.41
C TRP A 343 3.16 -6.47 -20.96
N ASP A 344 2.79 -6.55 -19.68
CA ASP A 344 2.01 -5.52 -18.99
C ASP A 344 2.93 -4.81 -17.99
N SER A 345 3.19 -3.53 -18.25
CA SER A 345 4.11 -2.73 -17.45
C SER A 345 3.54 -2.31 -16.09
N MET A 346 2.22 -2.30 -15.91
CA MET A 346 1.57 -2.06 -14.61
C MET A 346 1.71 -3.26 -13.68
N ILE A 347 1.53 -4.47 -14.23
CA ILE A 347 1.75 -5.74 -13.50
C ILE A 347 3.23 -5.88 -13.11
N ALA A 348 4.15 -5.61 -14.04
CA ALA A 348 5.57 -5.66 -13.75
C ALA A 348 5.96 -4.67 -12.64
N ALA A 349 5.40 -3.45 -12.66
CA ALA A 349 5.61 -2.49 -11.58
C ALA A 349 5.14 -3.04 -10.22
N HIS A 350 3.97 -3.69 -10.18
CA HIS A 350 3.43 -4.29 -8.95
C HIS A 350 4.29 -5.42 -8.39
N ILE A 351 4.85 -6.26 -9.27
CA ILE A 351 5.71 -7.39 -8.87
C ILE A 351 7.05 -6.90 -8.33
N LEU A 352 7.65 -5.91 -8.99
CA LEU A 352 8.89 -5.28 -8.53
C LEU A 352 8.68 -4.54 -7.22
N ASP A 353 7.53 -3.89 -7.06
CA ASP A 353 7.17 -3.15 -5.86
C ASP A 353 5.65 -3.07 -5.70
N SER A 354 5.14 -3.67 -4.63
CA SER A 354 3.70 -3.77 -4.38
C SER A 354 3.16 -2.64 -3.50
N ARG A 355 3.92 -1.56 -3.27
CA ARG A 355 3.43 -0.40 -2.48
C ARG A 355 2.18 0.21 -3.14
N LYS A 356 1.38 0.89 -2.33
CA LYS A 356 0.19 1.57 -2.85
C LYS A 356 0.59 2.77 -3.71
N LYS A 357 -0.14 2.97 -4.82
CA LYS A 357 -0.06 4.15 -5.71
C LYS A 357 1.25 4.31 -6.50
N ILE A 358 2.00 3.24 -6.74
CA ILE A 358 3.23 3.32 -7.55
C ILE A 358 3.09 2.69 -8.93
N THR A 359 2.03 1.94 -9.21
CA THR A 359 1.93 1.12 -10.42
C THR A 359 1.46 1.89 -11.65
N GLY A 360 0.82 3.06 -11.48
CA GLY A 360 0.29 3.84 -12.60
C GLY A 360 1.38 4.49 -13.46
N LEU A 361 1.12 4.63 -14.76
CA LEU A 361 2.11 5.05 -15.76
C LEU A 361 2.75 6.39 -15.42
N LYS A 362 1.94 7.43 -15.20
CA LYS A 362 2.41 8.77 -14.81
C LYS A 362 3.33 8.74 -13.60
N THR A 363 3.03 7.88 -12.62
CA THR A 363 3.88 7.71 -11.44
C THR A 363 5.18 6.99 -11.78
N GLN A 364 5.15 5.90 -12.54
CA GLN A 364 6.37 5.20 -12.97
C GLN A 364 7.26 6.09 -13.85
N VAL A 365 6.65 6.87 -14.75
CA VAL A 365 7.34 7.84 -15.61
C VAL A 365 8.06 8.89 -14.79
N PHE A 366 7.38 9.45 -13.79
CA PHE A 366 8.04 10.39 -12.87
C PHE A 366 9.16 9.71 -12.08
N LEU A 367 8.90 8.57 -11.46
CA LEU A 367 9.87 7.91 -10.58
C LEU A 367 11.12 7.43 -11.31
N ARG A 368 10.99 6.95 -12.55
CA ARG A 368 12.10 6.37 -13.33
C ARG A 368 12.78 7.37 -14.25
N TYR A 369 12.04 8.33 -14.81
CA TYR A 369 12.53 9.25 -15.83
C TYR A 369 12.53 10.73 -15.41
N GLY A 370 11.97 11.05 -14.23
CA GLY A 370 11.85 12.41 -13.73
C GLY A 370 10.96 13.31 -14.59
N VAL A 371 10.18 12.73 -15.50
CA VAL A 371 9.26 13.45 -16.37
C VAL A 371 7.97 13.72 -15.58
N TRP A 372 7.58 14.97 -15.51
CA TRP A 372 6.39 15.43 -14.82
C TRP A 372 5.49 16.19 -15.78
N GLY A 373 4.17 16.08 -15.61
CA GLY A 373 3.22 16.97 -16.27
C GLY A 373 3.01 16.73 -17.77
N TYR A 374 3.51 15.63 -18.35
CA TYR A 374 3.28 15.34 -19.78
C TYR A 374 1.80 15.12 -20.14
N SER A 375 0.93 14.97 -19.13
CA SER A 375 -0.52 14.85 -19.29
C SER A 375 -1.29 16.12 -18.87
N ASP A 376 -0.60 17.23 -18.60
CA ASP A 376 -1.25 18.40 -17.99
C ASP A 376 -2.29 19.04 -18.92
N SER A 377 -2.00 19.10 -20.23
CA SER A 377 -2.91 19.57 -21.29
C SER A 377 -4.23 18.81 -21.30
N VAL A 378 -4.17 17.48 -21.19
CA VAL A 378 -5.34 16.60 -21.24
C VAL A 378 -6.00 16.39 -19.87
N SER A 379 -5.32 16.71 -18.76
CA SER A 379 -5.73 16.32 -17.40
C SER A 379 -7.12 16.80 -17.00
N SER A 380 -7.57 17.94 -17.52
CA SER A 380 -8.90 18.46 -17.28
C SER A 380 -9.98 17.62 -17.97
N TYR A 381 -9.66 16.97 -19.09
CA TYR A 381 -10.58 16.15 -19.88
C TYR A 381 -10.64 14.69 -19.41
N ILE A 382 -9.58 14.22 -18.74
CA ILE A 382 -9.46 12.86 -18.18
C ILE A 382 -10.33 12.76 -16.91
N GLY A 383 -11.61 12.47 -17.11
CA GLY A 383 -12.54 12.12 -16.04
C GLY A 383 -13.97 12.55 -16.33
N ALA A 384 -14.90 11.75 -15.86
CA ALA A 384 -16.32 12.05 -15.95
C ALA A 384 -16.75 13.14 -14.96
N ALA A 385 -17.70 13.97 -15.39
CA ALA A 385 -18.32 14.95 -14.53
C ALA A 385 -19.10 14.24 -13.39
N PRO A 386 -19.33 14.90 -12.23
CA PRO A 386 -20.08 14.29 -11.13
C PRO A 386 -21.48 13.81 -11.53
N ALA A 387 -22.16 14.57 -12.40
CA ALA A 387 -23.48 14.20 -12.93
C ALA A 387 -23.42 12.89 -13.74
N ASP A 388 -22.47 12.77 -14.69
CA ASP A 388 -22.29 11.53 -15.45
C ASP A 388 -21.95 10.33 -14.57
N LYS A 389 -21.14 10.52 -13.51
CA LYS A 389 -20.85 9.44 -12.56
C LYS A 389 -22.06 9.02 -11.76
N GLU A 390 -22.93 9.96 -11.42
CA GLU A 390 -24.18 9.66 -10.72
C GLU A 390 -25.16 8.89 -11.61
N GLU A 391 -25.17 9.20 -12.91
CA GLU A 391 -26.07 8.59 -13.89
C GLU A 391 -25.57 7.25 -14.43
N PHE A 392 -24.28 7.10 -14.74
CA PHE A 392 -23.72 5.94 -15.45
C PHE A 392 -22.72 5.12 -14.63
N GLY A 393 -22.34 5.60 -13.44
CA GLY A 393 -21.43 4.89 -12.54
C GLY A 393 -20.07 4.59 -13.19
N GLY A 394 -19.76 3.30 -13.34
CA GLY A 394 -18.53 2.84 -14.00
C GLY A 394 -18.50 3.03 -15.51
N ASN A 395 -19.63 3.34 -16.16
CA ASN A 395 -19.76 3.62 -17.60
C ASN A 395 -19.84 5.12 -17.89
N ALA A 396 -19.41 5.96 -16.95
CA ALA A 396 -19.50 7.40 -17.11
C ALA A 396 -18.54 7.94 -18.19
N PHE A 397 -19.02 8.92 -18.95
CA PHE A 397 -18.28 9.54 -20.04
C PHE A 397 -17.26 10.54 -19.51
N ASN A 398 -16.02 10.43 -19.99
CA ASN A 398 -15.03 11.49 -19.80
C ASN A 398 -15.25 12.62 -20.82
N ARG A 399 -14.39 13.64 -20.79
CA ARG A 399 -14.51 14.83 -21.66
C ARG A 399 -13.45 14.87 -22.75
N LEU A 400 -12.84 13.73 -23.09
CA LEU A 400 -11.79 13.69 -24.12
C LEU A 400 -12.30 14.11 -25.50
N THR A 401 -13.60 14.02 -25.76
CA THR A 401 -14.22 14.57 -26.98
C THR A 401 -14.11 16.10 -27.09
N ASP A 402 -13.95 16.80 -25.96
CA ASP A 402 -13.79 18.25 -25.90
C ASP A 402 -12.29 18.66 -25.93
N CYS A 403 -11.38 17.70 -25.92
CA CYS A 403 -9.93 17.93 -25.93
C CYS A 403 -9.48 18.26 -27.36
N PRO A 404 -8.62 19.28 -27.56
CA PRO A 404 -7.96 19.51 -28.85
C PRO A 404 -7.28 18.22 -29.35
N GLN A 405 -7.52 17.87 -30.62
CA GLN A 405 -7.11 16.58 -31.17
C GLN A 405 -5.59 16.40 -31.14
N ASP A 406 -4.83 17.46 -31.40
CA ASP A 406 -3.37 17.48 -31.34
C ASP A 406 -2.85 17.20 -29.92
N GLU A 407 -3.43 17.81 -28.89
CA GLU A 407 -3.07 17.54 -27.49
C GLU A 407 -3.40 16.10 -27.08
N MET A 408 -4.56 15.58 -27.50
CA MET A 408 -4.97 14.20 -27.23
C MET A 408 -4.07 13.19 -27.93
N LEU A 409 -3.73 13.41 -29.21
CA LEU A 409 -2.82 12.54 -29.96
C LEU A 409 -1.41 12.58 -29.37
N LEU A 410 -0.92 13.75 -28.96
CA LEU A 410 0.37 13.89 -28.32
C LEU A 410 0.42 13.10 -27.00
N TYR A 411 -0.61 13.22 -26.16
CA TYR A 411 -0.73 12.48 -24.91
C TYR A 411 -0.76 10.96 -25.14
N CYS A 412 -1.60 10.48 -26.06
CA CYS A 412 -1.69 9.06 -26.39
C CYS A 412 -0.34 8.51 -26.90
N GLY A 413 0.38 9.27 -27.72
CA GLY A 413 1.71 8.91 -28.19
C GLY A 413 2.75 8.82 -27.06
N TYR A 414 2.70 9.73 -26.08
CA TYR A 414 3.55 9.64 -24.89
C TYR A 414 3.25 8.39 -24.06
N ASP A 415 1.98 8.00 -23.93
CA ASP A 415 1.60 6.82 -23.14
C ASP A 415 2.18 5.53 -23.75
N SER A 416 2.15 5.32 -25.07
CA SER A 416 2.84 4.18 -25.69
C SER A 416 4.37 4.29 -25.65
N LEU A 417 4.95 5.48 -25.86
CA LEU A 417 6.40 5.69 -25.76
C LEU A 417 6.94 5.30 -24.38
N PHE A 418 6.30 5.81 -23.33
CA PHE A 418 6.71 5.52 -21.96
C PHE A 418 6.40 4.09 -21.55
N THR A 419 5.29 3.53 -22.01
CA THR A 419 4.95 2.12 -21.80
C THR A 419 6.01 1.19 -22.40
N TYR A 420 6.47 1.46 -23.62
CA TYR A 420 7.54 0.70 -24.27
C TYR A 420 8.85 0.78 -23.47
N ARG A 421 9.30 2.01 -23.15
CA ARG A 421 10.53 2.22 -22.35
C ARG A 421 10.45 1.50 -21.00
N LEU A 422 9.32 1.64 -20.32
CA LEU A 422 9.08 1.03 -19.02
C LEU A 422 9.13 -0.50 -19.10
N ALA A 423 8.51 -1.09 -20.12
CA ALA A 423 8.57 -2.53 -20.34
C ALA A 423 10.01 -3.02 -20.55
N MET A 424 10.81 -2.31 -21.37
CA MET A 424 12.21 -2.68 -21.61
C MET A 424 13.04 -2.61 -20.32
N ASP A 425 12.91 -1.53 -19.54
CA ASP A 425 13.64 -1.33 -18.29
C ASP A 425 13.23 -2.36 -17.21
N GLN A 426 11.94 -2.60 -17.03
CA GLN A 426 11.43 -3.58 -16.08
C GLN A 426 11.86 -5.01 -16.45
N ARG A 427 11.79 -5.36 -17.74
CA ARG A 427 12.20 -6.69 -18.20
C ARG A 427 13.70 -6.90 -17.99
N LYS A 428 14.52 -5.88 -18.25
CA LYS A 428 15.97 -5.91 -17.96
C LYS A 428 16.23 -6.11 -16.46
N GLU A 429 15.50 -5.40 -15.61
CA GLU A 429 15.58 -5.51 -14.15
C GLU A 429 15.22 -6.93 -13.67
N MET A 430 14.10 -7.47 -14.13
CA MET A 430 13.65 -8.82 -13.79
C MET A 430 14.58 -9.92 -14.32
N LEU A 431 15.16 -9.74 -15.52
CA LEU A 431 16.17 -10.66 -16.06
C LEU A 431 17.45 -10.66 -15.23
N ALA A 432 17.90 -9.49 -14.76
CA ALA A 432 19.06 -9.40 -13.89
C ALA A 432 18.82 -10.11 -12.56
N GLN A 433 17.62 -10.00 -11.99
CA GLN A 433 17.23 -10.70 -10.77
C GLN A 433 17.08 -12.21 -10.99
N ALA A 434 16.56 -12.64 -12.13
CA ALA A 434 16.44 -14.06 -12.46
C ALA A 434 17.80 -14.79 -12.42
N LYS A 435 18.90 -14.10 -12.76
CA LYS A 435 20.27 -14.68 -12.71
C LYS A 435 20.76 -14.99 -11.30
N THR A 436 20.14 -14.43 -10.26
CA THR A 436 20.52 -14.69 -8.86
C THR A 436 19.65 -15.76 -8.19
N VAL A 437 18.61 -16.22 -8.88
CA VAL A 437 17.67 -17.24 -8.43
C VAL A 437 18.27 -18.62 -8.71
N LYS A 438 18.11 -19.57 -7.78
CA LYS A 438 18.62 -20.94 -7.95
C LYS A 438 17.81 -21.71 -9.00
N ASP A 439 18.45 -22.67 -9.66
CA ASP A 439 17.79 -23.54 -10.63
C ASP A 439 16.55 -24.22 -10.02
N GLY A 440 15.42 -24.13 -10.73
CA GLY A 440 14.13 -24.69 -10.31
C GLY A 440 13.27 -23.76 -9.43
N GLU A 441 13.78 -22.62 -8.98
CA GLU A 441 12.99 -21.61 -8.27
C GLU A 441 12.27 -20.65 -9.25
N ARG A 442 11.12 -20.11 -8.81
CA ARG A 442 10.32 -19.18 -9.62
C ARG A 442 10.94 -17.77 -9.59
N THR A 443 10.97 -17.14 -10.75
CA THR A 443 11.50 -15.79 -10.96
C THR A 443 10.38 -14.75 -10.99
N PHE A 444 10.74 -13.46 -11.01
CA PHE A 444 9.76 -12.41 -11.25
C PHE A 444 9.19 -12.44 -12.68
N LEU A 445 9.90 -13.03 -13.64
CA LEU A 445 9.37 -13.27 -14.99
C LEU A 445 8.26 -14.33 -14.97
N ASP A 446 8.42 -15.40 -14.19
CA ASP A 446 7.36 -16.39 -13.98
C ASP A 446 6.12 -15.75 -13.32
N ALA A 447 6.35 -14.93 -12.30
CA ALA A 447 5.28 -14.21 -11.62
C ALA A 447 4.56 -13.24 -12.58
N HIS A 448 5.31 -12.52 -13.40
CA HIS A 448 4.77 -11.60 -14.40
C HIS A 448 3.92 -12.33 -15.42
N HIS A 449 4.44 -13.43 -15.96
CA HIS A 449 3.70 -14.26 -16.90
C HIS A 449 2.38 -14.76 -16.29
N LEU A 450 2.41 -15.30 -15.07
CA LEU A 450 1.21 -15.76 -14.37
C LEU A 450 0.19 -14.63 -14.16
N PHE A 451 0.64 -13.45 -13.72
CA PHE A 451 -0.25 -12.31 -13.48
C PHE A 451 -0.81 -11.74 -14.78
N LEU A 452 -0.03 -11.70 -15.84
CA LEU A 452 -0.47 -11.29 -17.17
C LEU A 452 -1.57 -12.22 -17.67
N GLN A 453 -1.36 -13.55 -17.64
CA GLN A 453 -2.39 -14.52 -18.01
C GLN A 453 -3.65 -14.37 -17.16
N GLY A 454 -3.50 -14.17 -15.85
CA GLY A 454 -4.62 -13.89 -14.96
C GLY A 454 -5.36 -12.60 -15.31
N ALA A 455 -4.65 -11.53 -15.67
CA ALA A 455 -5.27 -10.26 -16.04
C ALA A 455 -6.03 -10.36 -17.37
N LEU A 456 -5.52 -11.10 -18.35
CA LEU A 456 -6.20 -11.36 -19.61
C LEU A 456 -7.47 -12.20 -19.42
N ALA A 457 -7.39 -13.27 -18.62
CA ALA A 457 -8.55 -14.10 -18.29
C ALA A 457 -9.62 -13.32 -17.50
N MET A 458 -9.20 -12.42 -16.60
CA MET A 458 -10.12 -11.49 -15.96
C MET A 458 -10.72 -10.53 -16.98
N GLY A 459 -9.95 -10.05 -17.96
CA GLY A 459 -10.48 -9.27 -19.09
C GLY A 459 -11.59 -10.00 -19.83
N ASP A 460 -11.42 -11.29 -20.15
CA ASP A 460 -12.46 -12.12 -20.78
C ASP A 460 -13.71 -12.22 -19.90
N ALA A 461 -13.55 -12.43 -18.59
CA ALA A 461 -14.67 -12.47 -17.65
C ALA A 461 -15.39 -11.11 -17.56
N GLU A 462 -14.67 -9.99 -17.65
CA GLU A 462 -15.26 -8.66 -17.65
C GLU A 462 -16.03 -8.38 -18.95
N VAL A 463 -15.54 -8.82 -20.10
CA VAL A 463 -16.28 -8.74 -21.38
C VAL A 463 -17.55 -9.58 -21.33
N ALA A 464 -17.44 -10.84 -20.87
CA ALA A 464 -18.59 -11.74 -20.78
C ALA A 464 -19.69 -11.20 -19.85
N GLY A 465 -19.29 -10.53 -18.76
CA GLY A 465 -20.21 -9.95 -17.80
C GLY A 465 -21.00 -10.99 -17.00
N ILE A 466 -21.88 -10.48 -16.12
CA ILE A 466 -22.76 -11.27 -15.26
C ILE A 466 -24.18 -10.82 -15.56
N ARG A 467 -25.03 -11.73 -16.02
CA ARG A 467 -26.44 -11.42 -16.25
C ARG A 467 -27.13 -11.04 -14.94
N VAL A 468 -27.90 -9.96 -14.99
CA VAL A 468 -28.69 -9.47 -13.87
C VAL A 468 -30.17 -9.35 -14.22
N ASP A 469 -31.01 -9.50 -13.21
CA ASP A 469 -32.45 -9.32 -13.31
C ASP A 469 -32.79 -7.88 -12.89
N VAL A 470 -32.93 -7.01 -13.89
CA VAL A 470 -33.17 -5.57 -13.71
C VAL A 470 -34.56 -5.31 -13.12
N ASP A 471 -35.55 -6.11 -13.51
CA ASP A 471 -36.93 -6.00 -13.01
C ASP A 471 -37.00 -6.37 -11.53
N TYR A 472 -36.31 -7.44 -11.13
CA TYR A 472 -36.15 -7.80 -9.72
C TYR A 472 -35.51 -6.66 -8.91
N TYR A 473 -34.49 -5.99 -9.44
CA TYR A 473 -33.87 -4.85 -8.75
C TYR A 473 -34.82 -3.68 -8.58
N ALA A 474 -35.57 -3.32 -9.62
CA ALA A 474 -36.56 -2.25 -9.54
C ALA A 474 -37.67 -2.58 -8.52
N GLN A 475 -38.18 -3.81 -8.52
CA GLN A 475 -39.17 -4.26 -7.55
C GLN A 475 -38.64 -4.21 -6.12
N LYS A 476 -37.42 -4.72 -5.89
CA LYS A 476 -36.79 -4.71 -4.57
C LYS A 476 -36.43 -3.31 -4.09
N GLU A 477 -36.08 -2.41 -5.00
CA GLU A 477 -35.86 -1.01 -4.64
C GLU A 477 -37.13 -0.36 -4.08
N THR A 478 -38.29 -0.59 -4.70
CA THR A 478 -39.58 -0.12 -4.19
C THR A 478 -39.91 -0.72 -2.82
N GLU A 479 -39.82 -2.05 -2.67
CA GLU A 479 -40.07 -2.74 -1.40
C GLU A 479 -39.18 -2.22 -0.26
N LEU A 480 -37.89 -2.03 -0.53
CA LEU A 480 -36.96 -1.48 0.46
C LEU A 480 -37.26 -0.01 0.78
N THR A 481 -37.73 0.77 -0.18
CA THR A 481 -38.14 2.16 0.03
C THR A 481 -39.30 2.23 1.02
N ASP A 482 -40.34 1.43 0.78
CA ASP A 482 -41.51 1.37 1.65
C ASP A 482 -41.12 0.91 3.05
N ARG A 483 -40.28 -0.13 3.15
CA ARG A 483 -39.79 -0.63 4.44
C ARG A 483 -38.96 0.40 5.20
N ILE A 484 -38.12 1.17 4.50
CA ILE A 484 -37.32 2.27 5.11
C ILE A 484 -38.25 3.38 5.62
N SER A 485 -39.30 3.73 4.86
CA SER A 485 -40.29 4.72 5.28
C SER A 485 -41.01 4.28 6.56
N VAL A 486 -41.51 3.03 6.60
CA VAL A 486 -42.14 2.44 7.79
C VAL A 486 -41.18 2.43 8.98
N LEU A 487 -39.93 1.97 8.80
CA LEU A 487 -38.94 1.98 9.88
C LEU A 487 -38.64 3.40 10.38
N SER A 488 -38.63 4.40 9.49
CA SER A 488 -38.41 5.79 9.86
C SER A 488 -39.53 6.30 10.76
N GLU A 489 -40.79 6.03 10.42
CA GLU A 489 -41.95 6.36 11.27
C GLU A 489 -41.90 5.64 12.62
N GLU A 490 -41.61 4.34 12.62
CA GLU A 490 -41.46 3.54 13.84
C GLU A 490 -40.35 4.09 14.75
N ILE A 491 -39.23 4.56 14.19
CA ILE A 491 -38.14 5.21 14.92
C ILE A 491 -38.63 6.50 15.58
N GLN A 492 -39.35 7.35 14.84
CA GLN A 492 -39.88 8.62 15.36
C GLN A 492 -40.90 8.42 16.49
N ASN A 493 -41.55 7.26 16.55
CA ASN A 493 -42.52 6.91 17.59
C ASN A 493 -41.88 6.35 18.87
N THR A 494 -40.56 6.11 18.89
CA THR A 494 -39.86 5.62 20.09
C THR A 494 -39.63 6.72 21.14
N ASN A 495 -39.50 6.33 22.41
CA ASN A 495 -39.23 7.27 23.51
C ASN A 495 -37.96 8.11 23.31
N PRO A 496 -36.81 7.56 22.84
CA PRO A 496 -35.64 8.38 22.54
C PRO A 496 -35.88 9.46 21.47
N ALA A 497 -36.66 9.16 20.42
CA ALA A 497 -36.98 10.14 19.39
C ALA A 497 -37.92 11.24 19.90
N LYS A 498 -38.90 10.88 20.75
CA LYS A 498 -39.76 11.86 21.44
C LYS A 498 -38.96 12.80 22.34
N LEU A 499 -38.01 12.26 23.12
CA LEU A 499 -37.09 13.04 23.95
C LEU A 499 -36.29 14.04 23.10
N TRP A 500 -35.81 13.63 21.93
CA TRP A 500 -35.14 14.54 20.99
C TRP A 500 -36.07 15.65 20.51
N ARG A 501 -37.29 15.30 20.09
CA ARG A 501 -38.30 16.26 19.61
C ARG A 501 -38.65 17.30 20.66
N GLU A 502 -38.87 16.87 21.91
CA GLU A 502 -39.14 17.76 23.04
C GLU A 502 -37.97 18.70 23.33
N ALA A 503 -36.72 18.22 23.26
CA ALA A 503 -35.54 19.01 23.57
C ALA A 503 -35.08 19.94 22.43
N LYS A 504 -35.32 19.57 21.17
CA LYS A 504 -34.78 20.24 19.97
C LYS A 504 -35.83 20.86 19.06
N GLY A 505 -37.12 20.63 19.31
CA GLY A 505 -38.24 21.15 18.51
C GLY A 505 -38.35 20.58 17.10
N GLN A 506 -37.64 19.49 16.80
CA GLN A 506 -37.61 18.86 15.48
C GLN A 506 -37.42 17.35 15.61
N ASP A 507 -37.79 16.59 14.57
CA ASP A 507 -37.53 15.15 14.50
C ASP A 507 -36.03 14.85 14.43
N ILE A 508 -35.64 13.69 14.96
CA ILE A 508 -34.26 13.23 14.83
C ILE A 508 -34.04 12.67 13.43
N ASN A 509 -32.94 13.05 12.76
CA ASN A 509 -32.49 12.38 11.55
C ASN A 509 -31.68 11.13 11.94
N PRO A 510 -32.19 9.90 11.76
CA PRO A 510 -31.49 8.70 12.20
C PRO A 510 -30.27 8.35 11.33
N GLY A 511 -30.09 9.03 10.20
CA GLY A 511 -28.86 8.99 9.39
C GLY A 511 -27.75 9.90 9.93
N SER A 512 -28.05 10.82 10.86
CA SER A 512 -27.10 11.81 11.36
C SER A 512 -26.29 11.28 12.55
N ASN A 513 -25.03 10.91 12.31
CA ASN A 513 -24.11 10.48 13.36
C ASN A 513 -23.95 11.48 14.51
N PRO A 514 -23.86 12.81 14.28
CA PRO A 514 -23.80 13.80 15.36
C PRO A 514 -25.06 13.84 16.22
N GLN A 515 -26.25 13.83 15.61
CA GLN A 515 -27.52 13.87 16.36
C GLN A 515 -27.70 12.60 17.21
N LEU A 516 -27.34 11.43 16.67
CA LEU A 516 -27.37 10.18 17.44
C LEU A 516 -26.38 10.19 18.59
N SER A 517 -25.19 10.74 18.39
CA SER A 517 -24.18 10.85 19.45
C SER A 517 -24.70 11.74 20.59
N GLU A 518 -25.29 12.88 20.26
CA GLU A 518 -25.85 13.80 21.25
C GLU A 518 -27.03 13.18 22.00
N LEU A 519 -27.98 12.56 21.28
CA LEU A 519 -29.13 11.89 21.91
C LEU A 519 -28.68 10.78 22.86
N LEU A 520 -27.85 9.85 22.39
CA LEU A 520 -27.51 8.64 23.15
C LEU A 520 -26.58 8.94 24.32
N PHE A 521 -25.52 9.73 24.09
CA PHE A 521 -24.44 9.85 25.06
C PHE A 521 -24.57 11.10 25.93
N THR A 522 -25.10 12.21 25.39
CA THR A 522 -25.29 13.45 26.16
C THR A 522 -26.65 13.48 26.84
N MET A 523 -27.74 13.30 26.07
CA MET A 523 -29.09 13.45 26.61
C MET A 523 -29.56 12.23 27.41
N MET A 524 -29.29 11.02 26.90
CA MET A 524 -29.68 9.77 27.58
C MET A 524 -28.60 9.26 28.55
N GLY A 525 -27.41 9.85 28.56
CA GLY A 525 -26.32 9.48 29.46
C GLY A 525 -25.79 8.06 29.26
N ILE A 526 -25.95 7.48 28.07
CA ILE A 526 -25.42 6.14 27.76
C ILE A 526 -23.89 6.25 27.66
N LYS A 527 -23.15 5.28 28.20
CA LYS A 527 -21.69 5.26 28.07
C LYS A 527 -21.31 4.79 26.65
N PRO A 528 -20.46 5.54 25.92
CA PRO A 528 -20.01 5.11 24.60
C PRO A 528 -19.07 3.90 24.70
N ALA A 529 -19.16 2.98 23.73
CA ALA A 529 -18.27 1.83 23.64
C ALA A 529 -16.86 2.21 23.16
N LYS A 530 -16.77 3.25 22.33
CA LYS A 530 -15.52 3.73 21.72
C LYS A 530 -15.64 5.20 21.34
N GLU A 531 -14.49 5.87 21.32
CA GLU A 531 -14.35 7.23 20.80
C GLU A 531 -13.72 7.22 19.40
N THR A 532 -14.11 8.21 18.60
CA THR A 532 -13.50 8.53 17.31
C THR A 532 -12.09 9.11 17.53
N ALA A 533 -11.27 9.15 16.47
CA ALA A 533 -9.92 9.72 16.52
C ALA A 533 -9.87 11.21 16.95
N LYS A 534 -11.02 11.90 16.95
CA LYS A 534 -11.17 13.29 17.41
C LYS A 534 -11.67 13.40 18.85
N GLY A 535 -11.84 12.27 19.56
CA GLY A 535 -12.32 12.21 20.95
C GLY A 535 -13.85 12.22 21.10
N ASN A 536 -14.62 12.31 20.01
CA ASN A 536 -16.08 12.25 20.09
C ASN A 536 -16.57 10.81 20.21
N ALA A 537 -17.67 10.56 20.90
CA ALA A 537 -18.28 9.23 20.98
C ALA A 537 -18.64 8.66 19.59
N SER A 538 -18.33 7.39 19.35
CA SER A 538 -18.57 6.74 18.05
C SER A 538 -20.01 6.22 17.93
N THR A 539 -20.59 6.43 16.75
CA THR A 539 -21.91 5.92 16.34
C THR A 539 -21.83 5.03 15.10
N ASP A 540 -20.68 4.39 14.87
CA ASP A 540 -20.53 3.33 13.88
C ASP A 540 -21.34 2.07 14.27
N GLU A 541 -21.52 1.14 13.33
CA GLU A 541 -22.35 -0.06 13.51
C GLU A 541 -21.91 -0.90 14.71
N GLU A 542 -20.59 -1.06 14.89
CA GLU A 542 -20.00 -1.79 16.01
C GLU A 542 -20.30 -1.12 17.36
N SER A 543 -20.12 0.20 17.43
CA SER A 543 -20.35 1.00 18.65
C SER A 543 -21.83 1.04 19.03
N LEU A 544 -22.73 1.22 18.06
CA LEU A 544 -24.18 1.19 18.28
C LEU A 544 -24.67 -0.20 18.69
N THR A 545 -24.11 -1.26 18.10
CA THR A 545 -24.41 -2.65 18.48
C THR A 545 -23.97 -2.92 19.91
N ALA A 546 -22.79 -2.46 20.32
CA ALA A 546 -22.27 -2.64 21.68
C ALA A 546 -23.16 -1.97 22.75
N VAL A 547 -23.77 -0.83 22.44
CA VAL A 547 -24.68 -0.12 23.36
C VAL A 547 -26.16 -0.50 23.22
N SER A 548 -26.50 -1.38 22.26
CA SER A 548 -27.87 -1.85 22.01
C SER A 548 -28.48 -2.69 23.14
N SER A 549 -27.65 -3.17 24.06
CA SER A 549 -28.06 -3.88 25.28
C SER A 549 -28.77 -2.97 26.30
N ASN A 550 -28.66 -1.65 26.17
CA ASN A 550 -29.34 -0.70 27.05
C ASN A 550 -30.86 -0.76 26.86
N LYS A 551 -31.59 -1.17 27.91
CA LYS A 551 -33.06 -1.35 27.87
C LYS A 551 -33.82 -0.11 27.37
N LYS A 552 -33.34 1.11 27.66
CA LYS A 552 -34.01 2.37 27.27
C LYS A 552 -33.86 2.70 25.78
N ALA A 553 -32.78 2.24 25.14
CA ALA A 553 -32.47 2.54 23.74
C ALA A 553 -32.58 1.32 22.81
N LYS A 554 -32.76 0.11 23.35
CA LYS A 554 -32.70 -1.17 22.61
C LYS A 554 -33.57 -1.17 21.35
N LEU A 555 -34.85 -0.82 21.47
CA LEU A 555 -35.79 -0.81 20.35
C LEU A 555 -35.46 0.27 19.30
N PHE A 556 -35.02 1.45 19.75
CA PHE A 556 -34.59 2.55 18.89
C PHE A 556 -33.34 2.17 18.08
N LEU A 557 -32.33 1.63 18.77
CA LEU A 557 -31.06 1.23 18.15
C LEU A 557 -31.23 0.04 17.20
N SER A 558 -32.05 -0.96 17.54
CA SER A 558 -32.29 -2.10 16.65
C SER A 558 -32.91 -1.65 15.33
N LYS A 559 -33.89 -0.74 15.37
CA LYS A 559 -34.53 -0.19 14.17
C LYS A 559 -33.58 0.68 13.34
N ILE A 560 -32.74 1.49 13.98
CA ILE A 560 -31.72 2.28 13.27
C ILE A 560 -30.70 1.38 12.57
N LEU A 561 -30.22 0.33 13.23
CA LEU A 561 -29.28 -0.62 12.64
C LEU A 561 -29.90 -1.35 11.43
N GLU A 562 -31.15 -1.78 11.54
CA GLU A 562 -31.92 -2.35 10.43
C GLU A 562 -32.05 -1.34 9.28
N MET A 563 -32.49 -0.11 9.57
CA MET A 563 -32.66 0.94 8.57
C MET A 563 -31.35 1.27 7.84
N ARG A 564 -30.23 1.39 8.56
CA ARG A 564 -28.89 1.60 7.97
C ARG A 564 -28.48 0.47 7.05
N LYS A 565 -28.77 -0.78 7.43
CA LYS A 565 -28.53 -1.96 6.60
C LYS A 565 -29.36 -1.89 5.31
N LEU A 566 -30.65 -1.56 5.40
CA LEU A 566 -31.52 -1.44 4.22
C LEU A 566 -31.09 -0.27 3.31
N HIS A 567 -30.76 0.89 3.87
CA HIS A 567 -30.19 2.01 3.10
C HIS A 567 -28.92 1.60 2.35
N LYS A 568 -28.04 0.82 2.98
CA LYS A 568 -26.83 0.31 2.33
C LYS A 568 -27.16 -0.68 1.21
N ILE A 569 -28.09 -1.61 1.44
CA ILE A 569 -28.57 -2.55 0.40
C ILE A 569 -29.13 -1.78 -0.80
N LYS A 570 -30.07 -0.88 -0.57
CA LYS A 570 -30.70 -0.05 -1.60
C LYS A 570 -29.67 0.83 -2.33
N GLY A 571 -28.95 1.67 -1.59
CA GLY A 571 -28.11 2.70 -2.17
C GLY A 571 -26.77 2.21 -2.74
N THR A 572 -26.12 1.26 -2.06
CA THR A 572 -24.79 0.78 -2.47
C THR A 572 -24.88 -0.36 -3.48
N TYR A 573 -25.81 -1.30 -3.28
CA TYR A 573 -25.87 -2.51 -4.11
C TYR A 573 -26.93 -2.38 -5.20
N LEU A 574 -28.23 -2.27 -4.87
CA LEU A 574 -29.29 -2.27 -5.88
C LEU A 574 -29.15 -1.09 -6.85
N LYS A 575 -29.14 0.15 -6.35
CA LYS A 575 -28.94 1.34 -7.20
C LYS A 575 -27.59 1.33 -7.90
N GLY A 576 -26.56 0.73 -7.27
CA GLY A 576 -25.25 0.54 -7.88
C GLY A 576 -25.31 -0.38 -9.09
N PHE A 577 -25.96 -1.54 -8.97
CA PHE A 577 -26.12 -2.52 -10.04
C PHE A 577 -27.03 -2.00 -11.15
N SER A 578 -28.18 -1.41 -10.81
CA SER A 578 -29.08 -0.82 -11.80
C SER A 578 -28.41 0.27 -12.63
N ARG A 579 -27.51 1.06 -12.01
CA ARG A 579 -26.73 2.10 -12.69
C ARG A 579 -25.61 1.55 -13.56
N GLU A 580 -24.90 0.53 -13.10
CA GLU A 580 -23.71 0.02 -13.77
C GLU A 580 -23.99 -1.06 -14.83
N GLN A 581 -25.19 -1.65 -14.83
CA GLN A 581 -25.57 -2.64 -15.83
C GLN A 581 -25.71 -2.01 -17.21
N VAL A 582 -25.37 -2.78 -18.25
CA VAL A 582 -25.59 -2.45 -19.65
C VAL A 582 -26.33 -3.63 -20.27
N ASP A 583 -27.50 -3.38 -20.85
CA ASP A 583 -28.34 -4.38 -21.53
C ASP A 583 -28.59 -5.67 -20.72
N GLY A 584 -28.75 -5.55 -19.39
CA GLY A 584 -29.00 -6.67 -18.48
C GLY A 584 -27.73 -7.40 -18.02
N PHE A 585 -26.54 -6.85 -18.27
CA PHE A 585 -25.26 -7.42 -17.85
C PHE A 585 -24.47 -6.46 -16.97
N MET A 586 -23.86 -7.01 -15.92
CA MET A 586 -22.90 -6.34 -15.07
C MET A 586 -21.49 -6.71 -15.48
N HIS A 587 -20.65 -5.70 -15.73
CA HIS A 587 -19.26 -5.89 -16.13
C HIS A 587 -18.34 -5.39 -15.01
N PRO A 588 -18.01 -6.25 -14.01
CA PRO A 588 -17.19 -5.85 -12.87
C PRO A 588 -15.75 -5.48 -13.31
N SER A 589 -14.96 -4.89 -12.41
CA SER A 589 -13.54 -4.63 -12.65
C SER A 589 -12.68 -5.36 -11.61
N PHE A 590 -11.88 -6.32 -12.05
CA PHE A 590 -10.93 -7.08 -11.25
C PHE A 590 -9.53 -6.45 -11.32
N ASN A 591 -8.85 -6.34 -10.18
CA ASN A 591 -7.53 -5.71 -10.11
C ASN A 591 -6.51 -6.62 -9.43
N LEU A 592 -5.49 -7.05 -10.17
CA LEU A 592 -4.38 -7.88 -9.65
C LEU A 592 -3.23 -7.06 -9.05
N HIS A 593 -3.24 -5.74 -9.19
CA HIS A 593 -2.12 -4.86 -8.82
C HIS A 593 -2.39 -3.99 -7.58
N LEU A 594 -3.49 -4.21 -6.85
CA LEU A 594 -3.89 -3.40 -5.68
C LEU A 594 -3.67 -4.09 -4.32
N PRO A 595 -4.00 -5.39 -4.13
CA PRO A 595 -3.83 -6.04 -2.84
C PRO A 595 -2.34 -6.18 -2.47
N THR A 596 -2.01 -5.89 -1.21
CA THR A 596 -0.67 -6.07 -0.62
C THR A 596 -0.55 -7.31 0.25
N THR A 597 -1.60 -8.14 0.27
CA THR A 597 -1.69 -9.30 1.17
C THR A 597 -1.95 -10.56 0.37
N TYR A 598 -0.98 -11.47 0.37
CA TYR A 598 -1.22 -12.88 0.10
C TYR A 598 -1.91 -13.45 1.34
N ARG A 599 -3.24 -13.52 1.33
CA ARG A 599 -4.02 -13.85 2.53
C ARG A 599 -4.02 -15.35 2.80
N SER A 600 -3.83 -15.73 4.06
CA SER A 600 -4.10 -17.08 4.60
C SER A 600 -5.18 -16.97 5.68
N CYS A 601 -6.15 -17.88 5.69
CA CYS A 601 -7.27 -17.89 6.66
C CYS A 601 -7.28 -19.20 7.46
N VAL A 602 -7.49 -19.13 8.77
CA VAL A 602 -7.55 -20.27 9.73
C VAL A 602 -8.83 -20.16 10.55
N ALA A 603 -9.42 -21.29 10.97
CA ALA A 603 -10.70 -21.32 11.68
C ALA A 603 -10.64 -20.73 13.10
N GLU A 604 -11.71 -20.07 13.54
CA GLU A 604 -11.89 -19.60 14.92
C GLU A 604 -11.65 -20.74 15.93
N GLY A 605 -10.96 -20.45 17.04
CA GLY A 605 -10.52 -21.42 18.04
C GLY A 605 -9.22 -22.16 17.71
N SER A 606 -8.69 -22.04 16.47
CA SER A 606 -7.40 -22.67 16.10
C SER A 606 -6.26 -22.07 16.92
N LEU A 607 -5.55 -22.90 17.67
CA LEU A 607 -4.44 -22.46 18.52
C LEU A 607 -3.19 -22.16 17.70
N ILE A 608 -2.69 -20.93 17.83
CA ILE A 608 -1.47 -20.44 17.19
C ILE A 608 -0.40 -20.24 18.24
N LEU A 609 0.80 -20.79 18.00
CA LEU A 609 1.95 -20.55 18.86
C LEU A 609 2.45 -19.12 18.67
N VAL A 610 2.40 -18.31 19.74
CA VAL A 610 2.91 -16.93 19.80
C VAL A 610 3.92 -16.73 20.94
N CYS A 611 4.92 -15.87 20.76
CA CYS A 611 5.94 -15.56 21.77
C CYS A 611 5.31 -14.76 22.92
N ARG A 612 4.90 -15.44 23.99
CA ARG A 612 4.23 -14.90 25.17
C ARG A 612 4.43 -15.85 26.36
N ASP A 613 3.85 -15.51 27.50
CA ASP A 613 3.81 -16.30 28.71
C ASP A 613 3.22 -17.72 28.51
N PHE A 614 4.03 -18.73 28.83
CA PHE A 614 3.67 -20.14 28.75
C PHE A 614 2.65 -20.58 29.82
N GLU A 615 2.56 -19.92 30.98
CA GLU A 615 1.58 -20.28 32.02
C GLU A 615 0.16 -19.97 31.58
N ASN A 616 -0.04 -18.80 30.98
CA ASN A 616 -1.35 -18.35 30.57
C ASN A 616 -1.91 -19.19 29.41
N LYS A 617 -1.07 -19.53 28.43
CA LYS A 617 -1.50 -20.25 27.20
C LYS A 617 -0.49 -21.30 26.74
N PRO A 618 -0.36 -22.43 27.45
CA PRO A 618 0.68 -23.45 27.21
C PRO A 618 0.56 -24.14 25.84
N ARG A 619 -0.64 -24.11 25.24
CA ARG A 619 -0.93 -24.74 23.93
C ARG A 619 -1.00 -23.74 22.77
N GLY A 620 -0.77 -22.45 23.01
CA GLY A 620 -0.93 -21.37 22.03
C GLY A 620 -2.15 -20.50 22.29
N VAL A 621 -2.26 -19.39 21.53
CA VAL A 621 -3.36 -18.42 21.59
C VAL A 621 -4.37 -18.75 20.48
N PRO A 622 -5.69 -18.78 20.75
CA PRO A 622 -6.70 -18.88 19.69
C PRO A 622 -6.49 -17.82 18.60
N ILE A 623 -6.65 -18.16 17.32
CA ILE A 623 -6.35 -17.27 16.19
C ILE A 623 -7.05 -15.92 16.29
N GLU A 624 -8.26 -15.87 16.84
CA GLU A 624 -9.07 -14.67 17.06
C GLU A 624 -8.48 -13.72 18.11
N GLU A 625 -7.61 -14.24 18.99
CA GLU A 625 -6.91 -13.46 20.01
C GLU A 625 -5.50 -13.05 19.59
N VAL A 626 -5.03 -13.53 18.44
CA VAL A 626 -3.78 -13.08 17.82
C VAL A 626 -4.00 -11.67 17.29
N LYS A 627 -3.10 -10.76 17.64
CA LYS A 627 -3.15 -9.34 17.31
C LYS A 627 -2.05 -9.00 16.31
N LYS A 628 -2.25 -7.90 15.59
CA LYS A 628 -1.17 -7.26 14.85
C LYS A 628 0.02 -7.04 15.81
N GLU A 629 1.23 -7.23 15.30
CA GLU A 629 2.52 -7.17 15.99
C GLU A 629 2.89 -8.41 16.82
N ASP A 630 1.98 -9.37 17.01
CA ASP A 630 2.32 -10.63 17.66
C ASP A 630 3.41 -11.39 16.90
N LEU A 631 4.24 -12.10 17.64
CA LEU A 631 5.32 -12.89 17.10
C LEU A 631 4.90 -14.36 17.08
N VAL A 632 4.61 -14.90 15.90
CA VAL A 632 4.16 -16.28 15.70
C VAL A 632 5.31 -17.18 15.27
N TYR A 633 5.26 -18.43 15.71
CA TYR A 633 6.20 -19.47 15.29
C TYR A 633 5.76 -20.06 13.95
N CYS A 634 6.71 -20.24 13.03
CA CYS A 634 6.50 -20.89 11.74
C CYS A 634 7.77 -21.60 11.27
N PHE A 635 7.79 -22.04 10.02
CA PHE A 635 8.98 -22.56 9.35
C PHE A 635 9.33 -21.70 8.12
N ASP A 636 10.62 -21.44 7.89
CA ASP A 636 11.11 -20.76 6.69
C ASP A 636 11.19 -21.70 5.48
N ASN A 637 11.49 -21.19 4.29
CA ASN A 637 11.53 -22.00 3.06
C ASN A 637 12.54 -23.16 3.09
N ASN A 638 13.45 -23.21 4.07
CA ASN A 638 14.42 -24.30 4.27
C ASN A 638 14.00 -25.28 5.37
N LEU A 639 12.74 -25.24 5.83
CA LEU A 639 12.18 -26.06 6.92
C LEU A 639 12.83 -25.78 8.28
N LYS A 640 13.53 -24.65 8.41
CA LYS A 640 14.10 -24.20 9.68
C LYS A 640 13.03 -23.46 10.48
N PRO A 641 12.92 -23.69 11.79
CA PRO A 641 12.03 -22.92 12.63
C PRO A 641 12.35 -21.43 12.53
N ALA A 642 11.31 -20.61 12.47
CA ALA A 642 11.42 -19.17 12.39
C ALA A 642 10.35 -18.47 13.23
N ILE A 643 10.59 -17.21 13.58
CA ILE A 643 9.58 -16.33 14.16
C ILE A 643 9.23 -15.25 13.14
N ARG A 644 7.93 -14.96 13.02
CA ARG A 644 7.41 -13.91 12.14
C ARG A 644 6.45 -13.01 12.88
N LYS A 645 6.40 -11.76 12.44
CA LYS A 645 5.51 -10.74 12.98
C LYS A 645 4.18 -10.75 12.25
N VAL A 646 3.08 -10.76 13.00
CA VAL A 646 1.72 -10.68 12.46
C VAL A 646 1.48 -9.27 11.95
N LEU A 647 1.36 -9.09 10.64
CA LEU A 647 1.16 -7.78 10.02
C LEU A 647 -0.29 -7.30 10.10
N TRP A 648 -1.22 -8.24 10.22
CA TRP A 648 -2.65 -8.00 10.32
C TRP A 648 -3.35 -9.24 10.89
N ALA A 649 -4.34 -9.04 11.75
CA ALA A 649 -5.24 -10.08 12.24
C ALA A 649 -6.67 -9.51 12.28
N GLY A 650 -7.66 -10.31 11.89
CA GLY A 650 -9.06 -9.88 11.86
C GLY A 650 -9.98 -10.93 11.25
N LYS A 651 -11.29 -10.77 11.48
CA LYS A 651 -12.34 -11.65 10.97
C LYS A 651 -12.86 -11.13 9.62
N THR A 652 -12.85 -11.97 8.59
CA THR A 652 -13.30 -11.56 7.23
C THR A 652 -14.64 -12.16 6.82
N GLY A 653 -15.24 -13.04 7.63
CA GLY A 653 -16.52 -13.71 7.35
C GLY A 653 -16.53 -15.16 7.84
N HIS A 654 -17.56 -15.93 7.41
CA HIS A 654 -17.67 -17.36 7.67
C HIS A 654 -17.34 -18.15 6.40
N ARG A 655 -16.53 -19.22 6.52
CA ARG A 655 -16.18 -20.13 5.42
C ARG A 655 -16.27 -21.57 5.89
N LYS A 656 -16.52 -22.49 4.96
CA LYS A 656 -16.38 -23.92 5.21
C LYS A 656 -14.91 -24.22 5.49
N VAL A 657 -14.65 -25.03 6.51
CA VAL A 657 -13.32 -25.49 6.88
C VAL A 657 -13.23 -27.00 6.73
N ILE A 658 -12.01 -27.47 6.55
CA ILE A 658 -11.64 -28.88 6.55
C ILE A 658 -10.63 -29.11 7.68
N ARG A 659 -10.75 -30.26 8.32
CA ARG A 659 -9.90 -30.65 9.45
C ARG A 659 -8.74 -31.48 8.94
N LEU A 660 -7.54 -30.93 9.05
CA LEU A 660 -6.32 -31.63 8.70
C LEU A 660 -5.69 -32.23 9.93
N TYR A 661 -5.62 -33.56 9.97
CA TYR A 661 -4.89 -34.28 11.01
C TYR A 661 -3.42 -34.36 10.64
N TYR A 662 -2.56 -34.13 11.62
CA TYR A 662 -1.12 -34.21 11.44
C TYR A 662 -0.45 -35.06 12.50
N SER A 663 0.66 -35.68 12.12
CA SER A 663 1.51 -36.49 12.99
C SER A 663 2.87 -35.82 13.16
N SER A 664 3.36 -35.77 14.39
CA SER A 664 4.77 -35.48 14.65
C SER A 664 5.68 -36.61 14.13
N LYS A 665 6.97 -36.32 13.95
CA LYS A 665 7.98 -37.32 13.58
C LYS A 665 8.08 -38.35 14.71
N GLY A 666 7.71 -39.60 14.44
CA GLY A 666 7.64 -40.69 15.42
C GLY A 666 6.28 -41.37 15.58
N GLY A 667 5.23 -40.92 14.90
CA GLY A 667 3.98 -41.68 14.72
C GLY A 667 3.04 -41.79 15.92
N HIS A 668 3.40 -41.26 17.09
CA HIS A 668 2.65 -41.51 18.34
C HIS A 668 1.94 -40.29 18.95
N LYS A 669 2.13 -39.07 18.44
CA LYS A 669 1.38 -37.87 18.87
C LYS A 669 1.02 -37.01 17.67
N GLY A 670 -0.28 -36.81 17.46
CA GLY A 670 -0.82 -35.98 16.40
C GLY A 670 -1.85 -34.98 16.91
N GLY A 671 -2.04 -33.90 16.15
CA GLY A 671 -3.05 -32.87 16.39
C GLY A 671 -3.92 -32.67 15.14
N PHE A 672 -4.75 -31.65 15.16
CA PHE A 672 -5.51 -31.23 14.00
C PHE A 672 -5.45 -29.71 13.79
N LEU A 673 -5.67 -29.29 12.56
CA LEU A 673 -5.78 -27.89 12.17
C LEU A 673 -7.02 -27.72 11.29
N ASP A 674 -7.92 -26.83 11.67
CA ASP A 674 -9.11 -26.49 10.88
C ASP A 674 -8.79 -25.29 9.98
N VAL A 675 -8.77 -25.52 8.67
CA VAL A 675 -8.40 -24.52 7.66
C VAL A 675 -9.41 -24.47 6.54
N THR A 676 -9.45 -23.38 5.78
CA THR A 676 -10.26 -23.35 4.58
C THR A 676 -9.66 -24.25 3.47
N PRO A 677 -10.48 -24.82 2.58
CA PRO A 677 -10.03 -25.71 1.48
C PRO A 677 -8.83 -25.18 0.67
N GLU A 678 -8.77 -23.87 0.45
CA GLU A 678 -7.75 -23.16 -0.31
C GLU A 678 -6.49 -22.81 0.49
N HIS A 679 -6.40 -23.20 1.77
CA HIS A 679 -5.23 -22.94 2.58
C HIS A 679 -4.06 -23.79 2.12
N LYS A 680 -2.90 -23.18 1.82
CA LYS A 680 -1.69 -23.93 1.47
C LYS A 680 -1.03 -24.50 2.72
N ILE A 681 -0.90 -25.81 2.75
CA ILE A 681 -0.31 -26.57 3.84
C ILE A 681 1.05 -27.08 3.40
N ARG A 682 2.05 -26.81 4.23
CA ARG A 682 3.40 -27.25 3.94
C ARG A 682 3.62 -28.67 4.42
N LEU A 683 4.10 -29.52 3.52
CA LEU A 683 4.49 -30.90 3.82
C LEU A 683 5.91 -30.95 4.38
N ILE A 684 6.28 -32.08 5.00
CA ILE A 684 7.63 -32.29 5.56
C ILE A 684 8.73 -32.20 4.50
N ASP A 685 8.43 -32.49 3.23
CA ASP A 685 9.39 -32.41 2.12
C ASP A 685 9.64 -30.97 1.61
N GLY A 686 8.97 -29.97 2.19
CA GLY A 686 9.08 -28.57 1.77
C GLY A 686 8.04 -28.11 0.77
N SER A 687 7.32 -29.03 0.11
CA SER A 687 6.25 -28.69 -0.83
C SER A 687 5.04 -28.09 -0.12
N TYR A 688 4.25 -27.30 -0.87
CA TYR A 688 2.98 -26.76 -0.40
C TYR A 688 1.83 -27.38 -1.20
N VAL A 689 0.85 -27.94 -0.51
CA VAL A 689 -0.34 -28.56 -1.09
C VAL A 689 -1.58 -27.86 -0.54
N MET A 690 -2.63 -27.67 -1.34
CA MET A 690 -3.85 -27.08 -0.80
C MET A 690 -4.48 -28.05 0.20
N ALA A 691 -5.06 -27.51 1.26
CA ALA A 691 -5.69 -28.30 2.30
C ALA A 691 -6.71 -29.28 1.74
N LYS A 692 -7.52 -28.86 0.76
CA LYS A 692 -8.53 -29.70 0.11
C LYS A 692 -7.95 -30.95 -0.57
N ASP A 693 -6.70 -30.89 -1.00
CA ASP A 693 -6.02 -31.98 -1.69
C ASP A 693 -5.35 -32.94 -0.69
N LEU A 694 -5.36 -32.61 0.61
CA LEU A 694 -4.87 -33.45 1.70
C LEU A 694 -5.98 -34.25 2.39
N ASP A 695 -7.25 -33.88 2.16
CA ASP A 695 -8.39 -34.57 2.76
C ASP A 695 -8.60 -35.94 2.09
N GLY A 696 -8.44 -37.03 2.86
CA GLY A 696 -8.58 -38.41 2.37
C GLY A 696 -7.41 -38.98 1.54
N ALA A 697 -6.48 -38.14 1.11
CA ALA A 697 -5.35 -38.53 0.26
C ALA A 697 -4.21 -39.24 1.03
N ASP A 698 -3.45 -40.09 0.31
CA ASP A 698 -2.33 -40.86 0.84
C ASP A 698 -1.02 -40.44 0.17
N PHE A 699 -0.19 -39.70 0.91
CA PHE A 699 1.10 -39.17 0.49
C PHE A 699 2.28 -40.04 0.95
N ARG A 700 2.01 -41.28 1.35
CA ARG A 700 3.07 -42.25 1.63
C ARG A 700 3.78 -42.63 0.33
N LYS A 701 5.11 -42.69 0.35
CA LYS A 701 5.89 -43.18 -0.79
C LYS A 701 5.64 -44.69 -0.98
N PRO A 702 5.69 -45.21 -2.21
CA PRO A 702 5.66 -46.66 -2.44
C PRO A 702 6.71 -47.37 -1.57
N GLY A 703 6.27 -48.35 -0.77
CA GLY A 703 7.11 -49.09 0.18
C GLY A 703 7.11 -48.57 1.62
N GLU A 704 6.50 -47.42 1.92
CA GLU A 704 6.35 -46.97 3.31
C GLU A 704 5.31 -47.79 4.09
N SER A 705 5.58 -48.03 5.38
CA SER A 705 4.72 -48.83 6.25
C SER A 705 3.29 -48.28 6.32
N LYS A 706 2.30 -49.18 6.19
CA LYS A 706 0.87 -48.83 6.35
C LYS A 706 0.52 -48.30 7.75
N ARG A 707 1.41 -48.47 8.74
CA ARG A 707 1.29 -47.90 10.09
C ARG A 707 1.66 -46.41 10.16
N LEU A 708 2.34 -45.87 9.14
CA LEU A 708 2.63 -44.44 9.07
C LEU A 708 1.37 -43.64 8.67
N PRO A 709 1.24 -42.39 9.16
CA PRO A 709 0.17 -41.49 8.75
C PRO A 709 0.19 -41.25 7.24
N LYS A 710 -1.00 -41.21 6.63
CA LYS A 710 -1.19 -40.91 5.20
C LYS A 710 -0.68 -39.53 4.79
N VAL A 711 -0.75 -38.55 5.71
CA VAL A 711 -0.28 -37.19 5.49
C VAL A 711 0.69 -36.82 6.61
N ARG A 712 1.85 -36.28 6.25
CA ARG A 712 2.87 -35.79 7.20
C ARG A 712 3.13 -34.32 6.93
N VAL A 713 2.71 -33.47 7.87
CA VAL A 713 2.98 -32.03 7.84
C VAL A 713 3.89 -31.65 9.00
N LEU A 714 4.64 -30.57 8.81
CA LEU A 714 5.56 -30.09 9.81
C LEU A 714 4.81 -29.33 10.90
N SER A 715 4.89 -29.79 12.16
CA SER A 715 4.26 -29.14 13.30
C SER A 715 5.29 -28.74 14.35
N CYS A 716 5.22 -27.50 14.83
CA CYS A 716 5.96 -27.05 16.01
C CYS A 716 5.24 -27.52 17.28
N SER A 717 5.99 -27.81 18.35
CA SER A 717 5.40 -28.04 19.68
C SER A 717 6.21 -27.34 20.76
N ARG A 718 5.54 -27.01 21.86
CA ARG A 718 6.17 -26.50 23.08
C ARG A 718 6.05 -27.50 24.20
N ASN A 719 7.11 -27.65 24.98
CA ASN A 719 7.13 -28.47 26.19
C ASN A 719 7.83 -27.72 27.32
N ARG A 720 7.54 -28.11 28.56
CA ARG A 720 8.24 -27.63 29.75
C ARG A 720 9.26 -28.67 30.19
N ASP A 721 10.47 -28.24 30.55
CA ASP A 721 11.46 -29.13 31.14
C ASP A 721 11.25 -29.32 32.66
N LYS A 722 12.07 -30.16 33.28
CA LYS A 722 12.02 -30.43 34.73
C LYS A 722 12.43 -29.23 35.61
N LEU A 723 13.04 -28.21 35.02
CA LEU A 723 13.50 -26.99 35.70
C LEU A 723 12.59 -25.79 35.40
N ASN A 724 11.40 -26.04 34.84
CA ASN A 724 10.41 -25.03 34.47
C ASN A 724 10.85 -24.04 33.38
N PHE A 725 11.83 -24.38 32.54
CA PHE A 725 12.07 -23.64 31.30
C PHE A 725 11.15 -24.14 30.18
N SER A 726 10.71 -23.24 29.31
CA SER A 726 10.02 -23.68 28.09
C SER A 726 11.04 -24.03 27.00
N GLY A 727 10.83 -25.22 26.46
CA GLY A 727 11.54 -25.76 25.31
C GLY A 727 10.63 -25.71 24.09
N PHE A 728 11.19 -25.21 23.00
CA PHE A 728 10.61 -25.27 21.68
C PHE A 728 11.17 -26.50 20.96
N VAL A 729 10.30 -27.40 20.51
CA VAL A 729 10.69 -28.62 19.80
C VAL A 729 10.29 -28.49 18.33
N ALA A 730 11.31 -28.56 17.48
CA ALA A 730 11.14 -28.69 16.05
C ALA A 730 11.98 -29.87 15.56
N ASN A 731 11.36 -30.76 14.78
CA ASN A 731 12.03 -31.91 14.17
C ASN A 731 12.66 -32.94 15.13
N GLY A 732 12.33 -32.87 16.44
CA GLY A 732 12.84 -33.78 17.46
C GLY A 732 13.98 -33.22 18.31
N GLU A 733 14.51 -32.04 17.95
CA GLU A 733 15.52 -31.34 18.74
C GLU A 733 14.84 -30.26 19.59
N GLY A 734 15.15 -30.26 20.89
CA GLY A 734 14.65 -29.27 21.84
C GLY A 734 15.61 -28.11 21.98
N ILE A 735 15.13 -26.89 21.77
CA ILE A 735 15.88 -25.65 21.98
C ILE A 735 15.15 -24.83 23.05
N LEU A 736 15.90 -24.20 23.96
CA LEU A 736 15.30 -23.28 24.93
C LEU A 736 14.63 -22.11 24.20
N GLU A 737 13.35 -21.88 24.50
CA GLU A 737 12.51 -20.96 23.73
C GLU A 737 13.05 -19.52 23.80
N HIS A 738 13.48 -19.04 24.97
CA HIS A 738 14.10 -17.72 25.13
C HIS A 738 15.33 -17.53 24.23
N ARG A 739 16.15 -18.58 24.06
CA ARG A 739 17.37 -18.52 23.25
C ARG A 739 17.01 -18.49 21.77
N PHE A 740 16.03 -19.30 21.38
CA PHE A 740 15.51 -19.31 20.01
C PHE A 740 14.90 -17.95 19.63
N ILE A 741 14.10 -17.35 20.51
CA ILE A 741 13.50 -16.02 20.32
C ILE A 741 14.59 -14.97 20.15
N TYR A 742 15.59 -14.94 21.04
CA TYR A 742 16.64 -13.93 21.00
C TYR A 742 17.49 -14.05 19.72
N ASN A 743 17.86 -15.28 19.33
CA ASN A 743 18.59 -15.55 18.10
C ASN A 743 17.82 -15.17 16.82
N ASN A 744 16.49 -15.35 16.82
CA ASN A 744 15.65 -15.03 15.66
C ASN A 744 15.30 -13.55 15.55
N LEU A 745 15.22 -12.82 16.67
CA LEU A 745 14.65 -11.47 16.70
C LEU A 745 15.65 -10.36 17.06
N VAL A 746 16.76 -10.70 17.71
CA VAL A 746 17.71 -9.71 18.24
C VAL A 746 19.10 -9.88 17.63
N SER A 747 19.78 -10.99 17.90
CA SER A 747 21.11 -11.29 17.35
C SER A 747 21.55 -12.72 17.64
N ILE A 748 22.49 -13.24 16.86
CA ILE A 748 23.14 -14.53 17.13
C ILE A 748 24.03 -14.36 18.36
N ILE A 749 23.73 -15.09 19.44
CA ILE A 749 24.53 -15.06 20.68
C ILE A 749 25.66 -16.07 20.64
N GLY A 750 26.81 -15.72 21.24
CA GLY A 750 27.94 -16.63 21.39
C GLY A 750 27.70 -17.68 22.49
N ASP A 751 28.49 -18.75 22.50
CA ASP A 751 28.31 -19.88 23.45
C ASP A 751 28.50 -19.50 24.93
N LYS A 752 29.11 -18.35 25.21
CA LYS A 752 29.41 -17.87 26.57
C LYS A 752 28.38 -16.87 27.14
N ASP A 753 27.41 -16.45 26.32
CA ASP A 753 26.40 -15.46 26.71
C ASP A 753 25.13 -16.15 27.25
N ILE A 754 24.50 -15.53 28.25
CA ILE A 754 23.28 -16.04 28.90
C ILE A 754 22.11 -15.10 28.60
N ILE A 755 20.98 -15.68 28.19
CA ILE A 755 19.71 -14.95 28.11
C ILE A 755 19.02 -15.02 29.47
N HIS A 756 18.77 -13.86 30.06
CA HIS A 756 18.13 -13.70 31.35
C HIS A 756 16.70 -13.17 31.21
N HIS A 757 15.79 -13.65 32.06
CA HIS A 757 14.43 -13.13 32.19
C HIS A 757 14.42 -12.04 33.25
N ILE A 758 14.22 -10.78 32.83
CA ILE A 758 14.38 -9.61 33.70
C ILE A 758 13.41 -9.67 34.89
N ASN A 759 12.18 -10.15 34.67
CA ASN A 759 11.17 -10.32 35.71
C ASN A 759 11.33 -11.60 36.57
N GLY A 760 12.33 -12.44 36.30
CA GLY A 760 12.57 -13.69 37.01
C GLY A 760 11.62 -14.85 36.66
N ASN A 761 10.57 -14.61 35.85
CA ASN A 761 9.68 -15.67 35.38
C ASN A 761 10.25 -16.34 34.12
N HIS A 762 10.77 -17.56 34.27
CA HIS A 762 11.35 -18.38 33.19
C HIS A 762 10.35 -18.86 32.13
N LEU A 763 9.07 -18.49 32.27
CA LEU A 763 7.98 -18.89 31.39
C LEU A 763 7.45 -17.71 30.57
N ASP A 764 7.77 -16.49 30.99
CA ASP A 764 7.42 -15.27 30.27
C ASP A 764 8.47 -14.96 29.21
N HIS A 765 8.23 -15.48 28.01
CA HIS A 765 9.09 -15.33 26.86
C HIS A 765 8.79 -14.07 26.03
N GLY A 766 8.09 -13.08 26.60
CA GLY A 766 7.92 -11.79 25.98
C GLY A 766 9.27 -11.16 25.66
N VAL A 767 9.46 -10.66 24.43
CA VAL A 767 10.77 -10.13 23.98
C VAL A 767 11.29 -9.01 24.90
N SER A 768 10.39 -8.20 25.47
CA SER A 768 10.74 -7.15 26.43
C SER A 768 11.25 -7.67 27.78
N ASN A 769 11.03 -8.95 28.08
CA ASN A 769 11.48 -9.61 29.30
C ASN A 769 12.83 -10.31 29.14
N LEU A 770 13.40 -10.37 27.92
CA LEU A 770 14.66 -11.07 27.67
C LEU A 770 15.84 -10.08 27.53
N ALA A 771 16.92 -10.33 28.28
CA ALA A 771 18.17 -9.57 28.20
C ALA A 771 19.37 -10.50 28.01
N ILE A 772 20.39 -10.04 27.27
CA ILE A 772 21.68 -10.73 27.18
C ILE A 772 22.60 -10.23 28.30
N MET A 773 23.29 -11.15 28.96
CA MET A 773 24.29 -10.85 29.99
C MET A 773 25.45 -11.84 29.87
N SER A 774 26.66 -11.38 30.15
CA SER A 774 27.80 -12.28 30.32
C SER A 774 27.59 -13.18 31.54
N LEU A 775 28.27 -14.33 31.58
CA LEU A 775 28.25 -15.23 32.74
C LEU A 775 28.58 -14.49 34.05
N ARG A 776 29.54 -13.56 34.02
CA ARG A 776 29.95 -12.75 35.20
C ARG A 776 28.85 -11.81 35.65
N GLU A 777 28.18 -11.13 34.72
CA GLU A 777 27.07 -10.21 35.03
C GLU A 777 25.85 -10.96 35.53
N HIS A 778 25.52 -12.11 34.92
CA HIS A 778 24.42 -12.97 35.36
C HIS A 778 24.68 -13.48 36.79
N SER A 779 25.88 -13.97 37.10
CA SER A 779 26.26 -14.36 38.46
C SER A 779 26.23 -13.19 39.44
N SER A 780 26.67 -11.99 39.03
CA SER A 780 26.60 -10.79 39.87
C SER A 780 25.16 -10.33 40.15
N TYR A 781 24.25 -10.49 39.18
CA TYR A 781 22.83 -10.15 39.31
C TYR A 781 22.14 -11.02 40.36
N HIS A 782 22.36 -12.35 40.29
CA HIS A 782 21.88 -13.28 41.32
C HIS A 782 22.57 -13.06 42.68
N ASN A 783 23.81 -12.57 42.72
CA ASN A 783 24.49 -12.28 43.98
C ASN A 783 23.97 -11.03 44.71
N LYS A 784 23.44 -10.03 43.98
CA LYS A 784 22.85 -8.81 44.55
C LYS A 784 21.41 -8.99 45.05
N ASN A 785 20.65 -9.92 44.46
CA ASN A 785 19.19 -10.02 44.63
C ASN A 785 18.70 -11.28 45.40
N VAL A 786 19.54 -11.93 46.20
CA VAL A 786 19.17 -13.20 46.86
C VAL A 786 19.47 -13.17 48.37
N SER A 787 18.45 -13.46 49.19
CA SER A 787 18.56 -13.62 50.64
C SER A 787 19.42 -14.84 51.00
N MET A 788 20.10 -14.75 52.15
CA MET A 788 21.21 -15.62 52.54
C MET A 788 20.86 -17.13 52.58
N GLY A 789 19.58 -17.50 52.78
CA GLY A 789 19.13 -18.89 52.81
C GLY A 789 19.09 -19.61 51.45
N ILE A 790 18.90 -18.88 50.33
CA ILE A 790 18.88 -19.48 49.00
C ILE A 790 20.30 -19.73 48.47
N LYS A 791 21.30 -18.96 48.95
CA LYS A 791 22.72 -19.16 48.58
C LYS A 791 23.22 -20.55 48.97
N THR A 792 22.87 -21.05 50.16
CA THR A 792 23.34 -22.35 50.66
C THR A 792 22.74 -23.51 49.86
N ALA A 793 21.43 -23.50 49.63
CA ALA A 793 20.74 -24.55 48.86
C ALA A 793 21.17 -24.58 47.38
N ARG A 794 21.46 -23.42 46.77
CA ARG A 794 21.87 -23.33 45.36
C ARG A 794 23.34 -23.70 45.16
N ILE A 795 24.21 -23.40 46.12
CA ILE A 795 25.61 -23.83 46.14
C ILE A 795 25.71 -25.35 46.35
N GLU A 796 24.90 -25.93 47.24
CA GLU A 796 24.82 -27.39 47.39
C GLU A 796 24.27 -28.07 46.12
N ALA A 797 23.24 -27.51 45.48
CA ALA A 797 22.71 -28.05 44.22
C ALA A 797 23.69 -27.93 43.04
N LEU A 798 24.48 -26.86 42.97
CA LEU A 798 25.52 -26.67 41.95
C LEU A 798 26.74 -27.57 42.20
N ASN A 799 27.13 -27.78 43.46
CA ASN A 799 28.23 -28.67 43.82
C ASN A 799 27.84 -30.15 43.65
N ASN A 800 26.59 -30.53 43.95
CA ASN A 800 26.09 -31.88 43.70
C ASN A 800 25.89 -32.19 42.20
N ASN A 801 25.68 -31.17 41.36
CA ASN A 801 25.56 -31.34 39.91
C ASN A 801 26.88 -31.22 39.13
N ARG A 802 27.99 -30.79 39.75
CA ARG A 802 29.32 -30.74 39.11
C ARG A 802 29.83 -32.12 38.66
N HIS A 803 29.29 -33.21 39.21
CA HIS A 803 29.68 -34.58 38.83
C HIS A 803 28.67 -35.35 37.96
N LYS A 804 27.58 -34.73 37.48
CA LYS A 804 26.57 -35.43 36.64
C LYS A 804 26.17 -34.74 35.34
N ILE A 805 27.03 -33.87 34.79
CA ILE A 805 26.88 -33.41 33.40
C ILE A 805 28.10 -33.88 32.59
N LYS A 806 28.15 -35.19 32.31
CA LYS A 806 28.89 -35.71 31.16
C LYS A 806 27.95 -35.63 29.95
N TYR A 807 27.94 -34.50 29.26
CA TYR A 807 27.57 -34.52 27.84
C TYR A 807 28.73 -35.16 27.09
N LYS A 808 28.60 -36.45 26.74
CA LYS A 808 29.46 -37.12 25.77
C LYS A 808 29.17 -36.50 24.40
N TYR A 809 30.04 -35.61 23.93
CA TYR A 809 30.32 -35.48 22.51
C TYR A 809 31.70 -36.08 22.26
N GLY A 810 31.77 -37.02 21.31
CA GLY A 810 32.81 -38.04 21.20
C GLY A 810 34.13 -37.60 20.57
N LYS A 811 35.19 -38.30 20.97
CA LYS A 811 36.32 -38.73 20.14
C LYS A 811 36.38 -40.24 20.42
N ASP A 812 35.86 -41.14 19.60
CA ASP A 812 36.08 -41.33 18.16
C ASP A 812 34.80 -41.81 17.43
N ASN A 813 34.43 -41.19 16.31
CA ASN A 813 33.57 -41.82 15.29
C ASN A 813 33.67 -41.07 13.93
N PRO A 814 33.85 -41.75 12.77
CA PRO A 814 34.05 -41.11 11.45
C PRO A 814 32.75 -40.66 10.76
N ASN A 815 31.78 -40.14 11.52
CA ASN A 815 30.56 -39.51 10.99
C ASN A 815 30.09 -38.40 11.95
N SER A 816 30.74 -37.24 11.94
CA SER A 816 30.18 -35.93 12.35
C SER A 816 31.21 -34.80 12.23
N LEU A 817 31.01 -33.95 11.21
CA LEU A 817 31.23 -32.50 11.05
C LEU A 817 32.24 -31.70 11.93
N ASN A 818 33.08 -30.93 11.23
CA ASN A 818 33.18 -29.46 11.29
C ASN A 818 33.00 -28.99 9.84
N LEU A 819 32.09 -28.11 9.40
CA LEU A 819 31.40 -26.95 9.99
C LEU A 819 29.90 -26.99 9.72
#